data_AF-A0A0N1J105-F1
#
_entry.id   AF-A0A0N1J105-F1
#
_cell.length_a   1.000
_cell.length_b   1.000
_cell.length_c   1.000
_cell.angle_alpha   90.00
_cell.angle_beta   90.00
_cell.angle_gamma   90.00
#
_symmetry.space_group_name_H-M   'P 1'
#
loop_
_entity.id
_entity.type
_entity.pdbx_description
1 polymer ?
#
loop_
_entity_poly.entity_id
_entity_poly.type
_entity_poly.pdbx_seq_one_letter_code
_entity_poly.pdbx_strand_id
1 'polypeptide(L)'
;MTVLINNQQNSHPINSNRLEKIGALLLETLEQKNSELSIVCVTDETIAELNAQYRNKKGPTNVLSFSMQEGEFTHLRQNMLGDVIISVDTVLREAKEFKISFEHRFIFLLIHGILHLLGFDHETNENDADQMEQKTQKLFSMIEKSPLMMSPEIAEKKIHELSNQVKYHQNLYYKESQPEISDTEFDRLFDELIMLENSFPEFVLPDSPTSRVGSDLDNTFQTITHAKPMLSLDKCYTISELQDWATKTTKKAGMPVTFILDEKIDGVSIVLTYKNGLLVQAATRGNGIEGNDVTDNAKTIASIPLKLTSPVSLTVRGEIFIKRSVFDTIERSEGIAYDSPRNLAAGAIRRKTSRETAKIPLTIFVYDIVDGINLPSDDHFNLRKYLQKLGFKLNPQTNYFENADKNFSSCIEKATLCRNERDYEIDGLVIKVSEQKARDILGMTGRFPRWAMAYKFESPQATTEIEGIDIQIGRLGRITPVARLKPVRVGGAEITNATLHNQDYINEIGIAIGDQVRISRRGDVIPAVEAVLKKNENNNPIWQMPTNCKSCNTELVRDGGHHFCENDQCPERTKAALIHFAGKSGMDIENLGPKTVETLISLQLVQKMEDIFTFEPESLKGEEGFKEKKIAAIKRGIEESKKKPFETVLAALGIKNLGIGLIKLLIKSGIDSFDVLIDLAEKKDTERFVAIKGIEKNIATSLIESFQNPNILQTIAVFKKIGLQTISTQKLETNTISQTMSGQRWCITGQFEYFKPRSKAGQEIEKRGGVVVGSVSKKTSHLLAGEKAGSKLKKAQALGIKIVSEETFLDWIK
;
A
#
# COMPACT_ATOMS: atom_id res chain seq x y z
N MET A 1 28.54 -10.90 4.28
CA MET A 1 28.63 -11.92 3.22
C MET A 1 28.75 -11.24 1.87
N THR A 2 29.61 -11.76 1.00
CA THR A 2 29.81 -11.26 -0.37
C THR A 2 29.56 -12.43 -1.32
N VAL A 3 28.67 -12.26 -2.30
CA VAL A 3 28.44 -13.28 -3.33
C VAL A 3 28.82 -12.69 -4.68
N LEU A 4 29.77 -13.32 -5.36
CA LEU A 4 30.25 -12.88 -6.67
C LEU A 4 29.69 -13.82 -7.73
N ILE A 5 29.05 -13.26 -8.76
CA ILE A 5 28.54 -14.03 -9.89
C ILE A 5 29.41 -13.77 -11.11
N ASN A 6 29.98 -14.83 -11.68
CA ASN A 6 30.78 -14.78 -12.89
C ASN A 6 30.15 -15.67 -13.97
N ASN A 7 29.39 -15.06 -14.89
CA ASN A 7 28.77 -15.80 -15.98
C ASN A 7 29.70 -15.80 -17.21
N GLN A 8 30.33 -16.95 -17.50
CA GLN A 8 31.28 -17.12 -18.61
C GLN A 8 30.65 -17.80 -19.84
N GLN A 9 29.37 -18.15 -19.78
CA GLN A 9 28.63 -18.78 -20.86
C GLN A 9 27.58 -17.84 -21.45
N ASN A 10 27.17 -18.13 -22.69
CA ASN A 10 26.11 -17.41 -23.42
C ASN A 10 24.98 -18.34 -23.94
N SER A 11 24.96 -19.61 -23.55
CA SER A 11 23.97 -20.60 -23.98
C SER A 11 22.61 -20.43 -23.29
N HIS A 12 22.56 -19.84 -22.09
CA HIS A 12 21.32 -19.53 -21.38
C HIS A 12 21.40 -18.17 -20.66
N PRO A 13 20.35 -17.34 -20.71
CA PRO A 13 20.31 -16.09 -19.93
C PRO A 13 20.33 -16.39 -18.43
N ILE A 14 21.27 -15.78 -17.71
CA ILE A 14 21.39 -15.89 -16.25
C ILE A 14 21.12 -14.51 -15.62
N ASN A 15 20.18 -14.47 -14.68
CA ASN A 15 19.95 -13.28 -13.87
C ASN A 15 20.93 -13.27 -12.67
N SER A 16 22.07 -12.59 -12.84
CA SER A 16 23.13 -12.54 -11.83
C SER A 16 22.67 -11.93 -10.50
N ASN A 17 21.82 -10.90 -10.51
CA ASN A 17 21.31 -10.27 -9.28
C ASN A 17 20.43 -11.24 -8.47
N ARG A 18 19.60 -12.02 -9.18
CA ARG A 18 18.79 -13.09 -8.56
C ARG A 18 19.67 -14.17 -7.93
N LEU A 19 20.71 -14.63 -8.63
CA LEU A 19 21.64 -15.63 -8.11
C LEU A 19 22.44 -15.10 -6.91
N GLU A 20 22.87 -13.85 -6.94
CA GLU A 20 23.57 -13.20 -5.83
C GLU A 20 22.71 -13.22 -4.55
N LYS A 21 21.43 -12.83 -4.67
CA LYS A 21 20.47 -12.87 -3.55
C LYS A 21 20.20 -14.29 -3.04
N ILE A 22 20.06 -15.27 -3.93
CA ILE A 22 19.87 -16.67 -3.55
C ILE A 22 21.12 -17.18 -2.80
N GLY A 23 22.32 -16.89 -3.30
CA GLY A 23 23.57 -17.22 -2.63
C GLY A 23 23.66 -16.57 -1.24
N ALA A 24 23.30 -15.30 -1.11
CA ALA A 24 23.31 -14.59 0.16
C ALA A 24 22.32 -15.22 1.16
N LEU A 25 21.10 -15.53 0.71
CA LEU A 25 20.08 -16.19 1.53
C LEU A 25 20.56 -17.57 2.02
N LEU A 26 21.24 -18.33 1.16
CA LEU A 26 21.84 -19.63 1.51
C LEU A 26 22.93 -19.48 2.57
N LEU A 27 23.86 -18.55 2.38
CA LEU A 27 24.91 -18.27 3.37
C LEU A 27 24.33 -17.82 4.71
N GLU A 28 23.31 -16.96 4.70
CA GLU A 28 22.64 -16.52 5.92
C GLU A 28 22.01 -17.70 6.69
N THR A 29 21.32 -18.58 5.96
CA THR A 29 20.65 -19.75 6.54
C THR A 29 21.64 -20.79 7.07
N LEU A 30 22.82 -20.85 6.46
CA LEU A 30 23.95 -21.68 6.88
C LEU A 30 24.83 -21.00 7.95
N GLU A 31 24.38 -19.86 8.48
CA GLU A 31 25.07 -19.07 9.52
C GLU A 31 26.46 -18.54 9.11
N GLN A 32 26.71 -18.42 7.80
CA GLN A 32 27.96 -17.96 7.18
C GLN A 32 27.98 -16.44 6.95
N LYS A 33 27.73 -15.66 8.00
CA LYS A 33 27.46 -14.19 7.90
C LYS A 33 28.64 -13.35 7.41
N ASN A 34 29.87 -13.87 7.51
CA ASN A 34 31.12 -13.18 7.12
C ASN A 34 31.86 -13.84 5.94
N SER A 35 31.18 -14.69 5.17
CA SER A 35 31.84 -15.47 4.11
C SER A 35 31.69 -14.84 2.72
N GLU A 36 32.67 -15.09 1.86
CA GLU A 36 32.72 -14.74 0.45
C GLU A 36 32.55 -16.01 -0.39
N LEU A 37 31.55 -16.01 -1.28
CA LEU A 37 31.22 -17.11 -2.17
C LEU A 37 31.30 -16.61 -3.61
N SER A 38 31.91 -17.40 -4.48
CA SER A 38 31.95 -17.14 -5.92
C SER A 38 31.17 -18.23 -6.65
N ILE A 39 30.25 -17.82 -7.52
CA ILE A 39 29.42 -18.71 -8.34
C ILE A 39 29.79 -18.45 -9.80
N VAL A 40 30.33 -19.47 -10.46
CA VAL A 40 30.81 -19.38 -11.84
C VAL A 40 29.94 -20.25 -12.74
N CYS A 41 29.30 -19.62 -13.73
CA CYS A 41 28.48 -20.33 -14.72
C CYS A 41 29.30 -20.52 -16.00
N VAL A 42 29.51 -21.78 -16.40
CA VAL A 42 30.39 -22.15 -17.51
C VAL A 42 29.70 -23.06 -18.53
N THR A 43 30.36 -23.30 -19.66
CA THR A 43 29.94 -24.31 -20.64
C THR A 43 30.43 -25.71 -20.27
N ASP A 44 29.89 -26.73 -20.93
CA ASP A 44 30.35 -28.11 -20.80
C ASP A 44 31.83 -28.29 -21.17
N GLU A 45 32.35 -27.60 -22.19
CA GLU A 45 33.77 -27.70 -22.56
C GLU A 45 34.66 -27.21 -21.41
N THR A 46 34.31 -26.05 -20.84
CA THR A 46 35.09 -25.42 -19.78
C THR A 46 35.11 -26.28 -18.52
N ILE A 47 33.96 -26.82 -18.08
CA ILE A 47 33.93 -27.67 -16.89
C ILE A 47 34.61 -29.02 -17.13
N ALA A 48 34.62 -29.54 -18.37
CA ALA A 48 35.30 -30.78 -18.72
C ALA A 48 36.83 -30.63 -18.62
N GLU A 49 37.37 -29.47 -19.02
CA GLU A 49 38.80 -29.15 -18.83
C GLU A 49 39.16 -29.11 -17.35
N LEU A 50 38.35 -28.45 -16.52
CA LEU A 50 38.55 -28.40 -15.07
C LEU A 50 38.42 -29.80 -14.42
N ASN A 51 37.46 -30.61 -14.85
CA ASN A 51 37.26 -31.96 -14.35
C ASN A 51 38.45 -32.88 -14.69
N ALA A 52 39.02 -32.73 -15.89
CA ALA A 52 40.23 -33.44 -16.28
C ALA A 52 41.45 -32.97 -15.47
N GLN A 53 41.61 -31.66 -15.28
CA GLN A 53 42.75 -31.07 -14.59
C GLN A 53 42.77 -31.38 -13.09
N TYR A 54 41.63 -31.28 -12.41
CA TYR A 54 41.58 -31.36 -10.94
C TYR A 54 41.08 -32.70 -10.40
N ARG A 55 40.33 -33.49 -11.19
CA ARG A 55 39.82 -34.82 -10.77
C ARG A 55 40.36 -35.98 -11.60
N ASN A 56 41.18 -35.73 -12.63
CA ASN A 56 41.62 -36.74 -13.62
C ASN A 56 40.45 -37.52 -14.27
N LYS A 57 39.26 -36.91 -14.35
CA LYS A 57 38.06 -37.51 -14.95
C LYS A 57 37.81 -36.90 -16.33
N LYS A 58 37.47 -37.73 -17.33
CA LYS A 58 37.16 -37.27 -18.69
C LYS A 58 35.69 -36.88 -18.83
N GLY A 59 35.43 -35.79 -19.55
CA GLY A 59 34.09 -35.31 -19.88
C GLY A 59 33.53 -34.29 -18.87
N PRO A 60 32.39 -33.64 -19.20
CA PRO A 60 31.77 -32.63 -18.36
C PRO A 60 31.18 -33.25 -17.09
N THR A 61 31.17 -32.47 -16.01
CA THR A 61 30.42 -32.76 -14.79
C THR A 61 29.40 -31.64 -14.56
N ASN A 62 28.47 -31.83 -13.61
CA ASN A 62 27.38 -30.88 -13.38
C ASN A 62 27.81 -29.70 -12.49
N VAL A 63 28.58 -29.97 -11.44
CA VAL A 63 29.11 -28.96 -10.51
C VAL A 63 30.50 -29.36 -10.00
N LEU A 64 31.39 -28.37 -9.83
CA LEU A 64 32.66 -28.48 -9.13
C LEU A 64 32.71 -27.45 -8.01
N SER A 65 33.23 -27.84 -6.85
CA SER A 65 33.38 -26.95 -5.69
C SER A 65 34.84 -26.91 -5.28
N PHE A 66 35.42 -25.71 -5.21
CA PHE A 66 36.80 -25.49 -4.81
C PHE A 66 36.82 -24.73 -3.49
N SER A 67 37.01 -25.48 -2.38
CA SER A 67 37.11 -24.89 -1.05
C SER A 67 38.39 -24.08 -0.90
N MET A 68 38.25 -22.81 -0.47
CA MET A 68 39.38 -21.97 -0.11
C MET A 68 39.77 -22.12 1.37
N GLN A 69 39.04 -22.96 2.10
CA GLN A 69 39.25 -23.28 3.52
C GLN A 69 40.12 -24.54 3.73
N GLU A 70 40.70 -25.08 2.66
CA GLU A 70 41.61 -26.23 2.69
C GLU A 70 43.05 -25.82 2.29
N GLY A 71 44.08 -26.40 2.92
CA GLY A 71 45.51 -26.20 2.60
C GLY A 71 46.35 -25.36 3.58
N GLU A 72 47.61 -25.07 3.24
CA GLU A 72 48.61 -24.46 4.16
C GLU A 72 48.36 -22.97 4.50
N PHE A 73 47.47 -22.28 3.79
CA PHE A 73 47.25 -20.82 3.91
C PHE A 73 45.86 -20.41 4.41
N THR A 74 45.13 -21.32 5.04
CA THR A 74 43.75 -21.09 5.53
C THR A 74 43.62 -19.92 6.51
N HIS A 75 44.65 -19.67 7.32
CA HIS A 75 44.73 -18.54 8.24
C HIS A 75 44.72 -17.16 7.56
N LEU A 76 45.08 -17.07 6.27
CA LEU A 76 45.06 -15.83 5.48
C LEU A 76 43.73 -15.64 4.71
N ARG A 77 42.84 -16.64 4.72
CA ARG A 77 41.61 -16.68 3.89
C ARG A 77 40.36 -16.99 4.71
N GLN A 78 40.32 -16.56 5.97
CA GLN A 78 39.26 -16.92 6.93
C GLN A 78 37.83 -16.60 6.45
N ASN A 79 37.67 -15.61 5.58
CA ASN A 79 36.37 -15.21 5.06
C ASN A 79 36.07 -15.76 3.65
N MET A 80 36.99 -16.43 2.96
CA MET A 80 36.75 -16.94 1.60
C MET A 80 36.27 -18.38 1.66
N LEU A 81 35.00 -18.62 1.30
CA LEU A 81 34.41 -19.95 1.31
C LEU A 81 34.90 -20.77 0.11
N GLY A 82 34.84 -20.19 -1.09
CA GLY A 82 35.35 -20.83 -2.31
C GLY A 82 34.54 -20.55 -3.56
N ASP A 83 34.86 -21.31 -4.61
CA ASP A 83 34.19 -21.24 -5.91
C ASP A 83 33.25 -22.43 -6.11
N VAL A 84 32.01 -22.16 -6.51
CA VAL A 84 31.06 -23.16 -7.03
C VAL A 84 30.91 -22.93 -8.53
N ILE A 85 31.38 -23.90 -9.33
CA ILE A 85 31.39 -23.85 -10.79
C ILE A 85 30.32 -24.79 -11.33
N ILE A 86 29.33 -24.27 -12.05
CA ILE A 86 28.19 -25.04 -12.57
C ILE A 86 28.18 -24.98 -14.10
N SER A 87 28.04 -26.15 -14.75
CA SER A 87 27.79 -26.19 -16.19
C SER A 87 26.33 -25.92 -16.50
N VAL A 88 26.07 -24.83 -17.23
CA VAL A 88 24.71 -24.44 -17.65
C VAL A 88 24.15 -25.39 -18.70
N ASP A 89 25.00 -25.92 -19.59
CA ASP A 89 24.59 -26.86 -20.64
C ASP A 89 24.17 -28.22 -20.06
N THR A 90 24.87 -28.67 -19.02
CA THR A 90 24.49 -29.89 -18.28
C THR A 90 23.20 -29.66 -17.50
N VAL A 91 23.03 -28.52 -16.81
CA VAL A 91 21.79 -28.18 -16.10
C VAL A 91 20.59 -28.19 -17.05
N LEU A 92 20.69 -27.59 -18.23
CA LEU A 92 19.61 -27.57 -19.21
C LEU A 92 19.20 -28.97 -19.68
N ARG A 93 20.19 -29.85 -19.87
CA ARG A 93 19.97 -31.24 -20.29
C ARG A 93 19.29 -32.05 -19.19
N GLU A 94 19.80 -31.97 -17.96
CA GLU A 94 19.23 -32.63 -16.79
C GLU A 94 17.82 -32.11 -16.47
N ALA A 95 17.59 -30.80 -16.55
CA ALA A 95 16.26 -30.22 -16.33
C ALA A 95 15.23 -30.80 -17.32
N LYS A 96 15.61 -30.95 -18.60
CA LYS A 96 14.76 -31.56 -19.63
C LYS A 96 14.55 -33.06 -19.38
N GLU A 97 15.60 -33.78 -18.99
CA GLU A 97 15.54 -35.22 -18.70
C GLU A 97 14.61 -35.53 -17.51
N PHE A 98 14.76 -34.77 -16.41
CA PHE A 98 13.98 -34.94 -15.19
C PHE A 98 12.63 -34.22 -15.21
N LYS A 99 12.29 -33.50 -16.29
CA LYS A 99 11.05 -32.71 -16.44
C LYS A 99 10.86 -31.67 -15.32
N ILE A 100 11.94 -31.02 -14.91
CA ILE A 100 11.94 -29.92 -13.92
C ILE A 100 12.38 -28.61 -14.59
N SER A 101 12.17 -27.47 -13.93
CA SER A 101 12.64 -26.19 -14.46
C SER A 101 14.17 -26.07 -14.38
N PHE A 102 14.73 -25.20 -15.22
CA PHE A 102 16.15 -24.86 -15.18
C PHE A 102 16.54 -24.34 -13.79
N GLU A 103 15.73 -23.43 -13.22
CA GLU A 103 15.96 -22.84 -11.90
C GLU A 103 15.97 -23.88 -10.80
N HIS A 104 15.05 -24.85 -10.85
CA HIS A 104 15.00 -25.95 -9.89
C HIS A 104 16.34 -26.71 -9.91
N ARG A 105 16.76 -27.18 -11.09
CA ARG A 105 17.99 -27.97 -11.18
C ARG A 105 19.24 -27.16 -10.83
N PHE A 106 19.32 -25.91 -11.28
CA PHE A 106 20.44 -25.02 -11.01
C PHE A 106 20.60 -24.76 -9.51
N ILE A 107 19.52 -24.39 -8.81
CA ILE A 107 19.56 -24.08 -7.37
C ILE A 107 19.88 -25.34 -6.57
N PHE A 108 19.37 -26.49 -6.97
CA PHE A 108 19.74 -27.77 -6.36
C PHE A 108 21.26 -28.01 -6.40
N LEU A 109 21.89 -27.83 -7.57
CA LEU A 109 23.34 -27.98 -7.72
C LEU A 109 24.12 -26.89 -6.97
N LEU A 110 23.59 -25.67 -6.90
CA LEU A 110 24.22 -24.58 -6.13
C LEU A 110 24.24 -24.88 -4.63
N ILE A 111 23.12 -25.35 -4.07
CA ILE A 111 23.06 -25.78 -2.65
C ILE A 111 24.05 -26.91 -2.41
N HIS A 112 24.04 -27.90 -3.30
CA HIS A 112 24.94 -29.05 -3.23
C HIS A 112 26.42 -28.61 -3.25
N GLY A 113 26.80 -27.68 -4.13
CA GLY A 113 28.15 -27.14 -4.20
C GLY A 113 28.56 -26.34 -2.96
N ILE A 114 27.66 -25.51 -2.41
CA ILE A 114 27.93 -24.76 -1.18
C ILE A 114 28.12 -25.70 0.03
N LEU A 115 27.33 -26.77 0.12
CA LEU A 115 27.49 -27.76 1.18
C LEU A 115 28.85 -28.46 1.10
N HIS A 116 29.34 -28.75 -0.11
CA HIS A 116 30.71 -29.24 -0.28
C HIS A 116 31.77 -28.26 0.19
N LEU A 117 31.61 -26.95 -0.08
CA LEU A 117 32.54 -25.94 0.44
C LEU A 117 32.57 -25.88 1.99
N LEU A 118 31.49 -26.31 2.64
CA LEU A 118 31.38 -26.38 4.10
C LEU A 118 31.86 -27.72 4.69
N GLY A 119 32.45 -28.59 3.87
CA GLY A 119 33.03 -29.86 4.31
C GLY A 119 32.04 -31.01 4.42
N PHE A 120 30.82 -30.88 3.88
CA PHE A 120 29.93 -32.04 3.73
C PHE A 120 30.40 -32.86 2.52
N ASP A 121 30.60 -34.16 2.73
CA ASP A 121 31.01 -35.10 1.67
C ASP A 121 30.02 -36.27 1.60
N HIS A 122 29.65 -36.66 0.38
CA HIS A 122 28.76 -37.77 0.11
C HIS A 122 29.47 -38.91 -0.67
N GLU A 123 30.75 -38.74 -1.04
CA GLU A 123 31.52 -39.75 -1.79
C GLU A 123 32.21 -40.76 -0.85
N THR A 124 32.37 -40.49 0.45
CA THR A 124 33.22 -41.27 1.36
C THR A 124 32.53 -41.92 2.57
N ASN A 125 31.33 -41.48 2.97
CA ASN A 125 30.60 -42.00 4.15
C ASN A 125 29.06 -41.91 3.97
N GLU A 126 28.33 -43.01 4.21
CA GLU A 126 26.86 -43.07 4.10
C GLU A 126 26.15 -42.11 5.06
N ASN A 127 26.66 -41.93 6.29
CA ASN A 127 26.04 -41.04 7.27
C ASN A 127 26.18 -39.55 6.89
N ASP A 128 27.28 -39.19 6.22
CA ASP A 128 27.52 -37.82 5.76
C ASP A 128 26.70 -37.52 4.48
N ALA A 129 26.48 -38.54 3.64
CA ALA A 129 25.58 -38.47 2.50
C ALA A 129 24.12 -38.20 2.92
N ASP A 130 23.60 -38.94 3.92
CA ASP A 130 22.24 -38.74 4.45
C ASP A 130 22.06 -37.33 5.05
N GLN A 131 23.06 -36.84 5.79
CA GLN A 131 23.04 -35.49 6.35
C GLN A 131 23.05 -34.40 5.28
N MET A 132 23.87 -34.59 4.24
CA MET A 132 23.95 -33.67 3.10
C MET A 132 22.64 -33.65 2.33
N GLU A 133 22.00 -34.80 2.11
CA GLU A 133 20.70 -34.89 1.45
C GLU A 133 19.61 -34.17 2.24
N GLN A 134 19.50 -34.44 3.55
CA GLN A 134 18.51 -33.77 4.42
C GLN A 134 18.70 -32.25 4.44
N LYS A 135 19.94 -31.77 4.51
CA LYS A 135 20.25 -30.33 4.44
C LYS A 135 19.90 -29.74 3.08
N THR A 136 20.20 -30.45 2.00
CA THR A 136 19.86 -30.03 0.63
C THR A 136 18.35 -29.88 0.48
N GLN A 137 17.57 -30.88 0.90
CA GLN A 137 16.11 -30.84 0.83
C GLN A 137 15.50 -29.70 1.67
N LYS A 138 16.03 -29.50 2.89
CA LYS A 138 15.56 -28.42 3.79
C LYS A 138 15.82 -27.03 3.19
N LEU A 139 17.03 -26.77 2.70
CA LEU A 139 17.41 -25.49 2.10
C LEU A 139 16.63 -25.26 0.80
N PHE A 140 16.46 -26.30 -0.01
CA PHE A 140 15.73 -26.22 -1.25
C PHE A 140 14.25 -25.87 -1.01
N SER A 141 13.57 -26.55 -0.08
CA SER A 141 12.17 -26.27 0.27
C SER A 141 11.95 -24.84 0.78
N MET A 142 12.95 -24.27 1.46
CA MET A 142 12.90 -22.89 1.93
C MET A 142 13.02 -21.89 0.77
N ILE A 143 13.92 -22.14 -0.18
CA ILE A 143 14.09 -21.28 -1.37
C ILE A 143 12.90 -21.41 -2.31
N GLU A 144 12.34 -22.61 -2.47
CA GLU A 144 11.16 -22.87 -3.29
C GLU A 144 9.96 -22.01 -2.88
N LYS A 145 9.83 -21.71 -1.59
CA LYS A 145 8.79 -20.82 -1.04
C LYS A 145 9.12 -19.33 -1.14
N SER A 146 10.33 -18.97 -1.55
CA SER A 146 10.77 -17.58 -1.70
C SER A 146 10.29 -17.00 -3.04
N PRO A 147 9.92 -15.71 -3.10
CA PRO A 147 9.62 -15.02 -4.36
C PRO A 147 10.79 -15.01 -5.34
N LEU A 148 12.00 -15.29 -4.86
CA LEU A 148 13.20 -15.51 -5.68
C LEU A 148 13.13 -16.80 -6.52
N MET A 149 12.13 -17.69 -6.35
CA MET A 149 11.89 -18.87 -7.19
C MET A 149 10.78 -18.68 -8.24
N MET A 150 10.05 -17.56 -8.21
CA MET A 150 8.94 -17.33 -9.14
C MET A 150 9.41 -17.25 -10.60
N SER A 151 8.60 -17.75 -11.53
CA SER A 151 8.82 -17.49 -12.96
C SER A 151 8.54 -16.01 -13.27
N PRO A 152 9.17 -15.45 -14.32
CA PRO A 152 8.90 -14.08 -14.75
C PRO A 152 7.42 -13.79 -14.96
N GLU A 153 6.64 -14.72 -15.54
CA GLU A 153 5.21 -14.49 -15.77
C GLU A 153 4.39 -14.43 -14.48
N ILE A 154 4.72 -15.25 -13.48
CA ILE A 154 4.06 -15.25 -12.17
C ILE A 154 4.41 -13.97 -11.40
N ALA A 155 5.68 -13.57 -11.45
CA ALA A 155 6.16 -12.36 -10.81
C ALA A 155 5.50 -11.09 -11.38
N GLU A 156 5.39 -10.99 -12.71
CA GLU A 156 4.71 -9.86 -13.38
C GLU A 156 3.25 -9.74 -12.90
N LYS A 157 2.51 -10.84 -12.86
CA LYS A 157 1.12 -10.86 -12.38
C LYS A 157 1.01 -10.45 -10.90
N LYS A 158 1.94 -10.93 -10.06
CA LYS A 158 1.96 -10.61 -8.63
C LYS A 158 2.31 -9.15 -8.36
N ILE A 159 3.26 -8.57 -9.09
CA ILE A 159 3.62 -7.14 -9.02
C ILE A 159 2.42 -6.25 -9.35
N HIS A 160 1.64 -6.59 -10.38
CA HIS A 160 0.41 -5.86 -10.72
C HIS A 160 -0.64 -5.95 -9.62
N GLU A 161 -0.89 -7.15 -9.09
CA GLU A 161 -1.86 -7.40 -8.03
C GLU A 161 -1.52 -6.61 -6.74
N LEU A 162 -0.28 -6.74 -6.26
CA LEU A 162 0.21 -6.04 -5.07
C LEU A 162 0.20 -4.52 -5.28
N SER A 163 0.60 -4.03 -6.46
CA SER A 163 0.52 -2.60 -6.79
C SER A 163 -0.90 -2.06 -6.67
N ASN A 164 -1.91 -2.81 -7.11
CA ASN A 164 -3.31 -2.41 -7.00
C ASN A 164 -3.82 -2.45 -5.55
N GLN A 165 -3.49 -3.49 -4.79
CA GLN A 165 -3.83 -3.61 -3.37
C GLN A 165 -3.23 -2.47 -2.55
N VAL A 166 -1.94 -2.19 -2.73
CA VAL A 166 -1.25 -1.08 -2.04
C VAL A 166 -1.88 0.26 -2.41
N LYS A 167 -2.17 0.54 -3.70
CA LYS A 167 -2.83 1.79 -4.12
C LYS A 167 -4.21 1.95 -3.47
N TYR A 168 -4.99 0.87 -3.41
CA TYR A 168 -6.31 0.85 -2.78
C TYR A 168 -6.21 1.20 -1.28
N HIS A 169 -5.35 0.52 -0.53
CA HIS A 169 -5.20 0.77 0.90
C HIS A 169 -4.54 2.13 1.21
N GLN A 170 -3.65 2.63 0.34
CA GLN A 170 -3.16 4.02 0.44
C GLN A 170 -4.30 5.04 0.30
N ASN A 171 -5.25 4.82 -0.61
CA ASN A 171 -6.38 5.73 -0.78
C ASN A 171 -7.28 5.74 0.47
N LEU A 172 -7.59 4.57 1.01
CA LEU A 172 -8.35 4.42 2.26
C LEU A 172 -7.65 5.11 3.45
N TYR A 173 -6.34 4.90 3.57
CA TYR A 173 -5.54 5.44 4.66
C TYR A 173 -5.38 6.97 4.57
N TYR A 174 -4.93 7.49 3.42
CA TYR A 174 -4.57 8.91 3.30
C TYR A 174 -5.73 9.84 2.93
N LYS A 175 -6.69 9.40 2.10
CA LYS A 175 -7.80 10.26 1.67
C LYS A 175 -9.05 10.06 2.51
N GLU A 176 -9.43 8.81 2.72
CA GLU A 176 -10.71 8.49 3.36
C GLU A 176 -10.59 8.44 4.89
N SER A 177 -9.35 8.37 5.41
CA SER A 177 -9.07 8.24 6.85
C SER A 177 -9.84 7.06 7.47
N GLN A 178 -9.99 5.97 6.71
CA GLN A 178 -10.73 4.75 7.07
C GLN A 178 -9.97 3.50 6.59
N PRO A 179 -8.84 3.14 7.20
CA PRO A 179 -8.06 1.98 6.78
C PRO A 179 -8.80 0.66 7.02
N GLU A 180 -8.85 -0.22 6.01
CA GLU A 180 -9.41 -1.58 6.12
C GLU A 180 -8.40 -2.62 6.60
N ILE A 181 -7.12 -2.36 6.34
CA ILE A 181 -6.00 -3.17 6.82
C ILE A 181 -5.12 -2.31 7.72
N SER A 182 -4.42 -2.97 8.60
CA SER A 182 -3.48 -2.31 9.49
C SER A 182 -2.21 -1.80 8.82
N ASP A 183 -1.50 -0.90 9.50
CA ASP A 183 -0.17 -0.43 9.10
C ASP A 183 0.80 -1.58 8.84
N THR A 184 0.86 -2.58 9.72
CA THR A 184 1.80 -3.71 9.59
C THR A 184 1.51 -4.57 8.36
N GLU A 185 0.23 -4.79 8.06
CA GLU A 185 -0.18 -5.57 6.90
C GLU A 185 -0.02 -4.79 5.60
N PHE A 186 -0.31 -3.49 5.65
CA PHE A 186 0.04 -2.57 4.58
C PHE A 186 1.54 -2.59 4.31
N ASP A 187 2.36 -2.55 5.37
CA ASP A 187 3.80 -2.62 5.31
C ASP A 187 4.28 -3.95 4.73
N ARG A 188 3.69 -5.09 5.11
CA ARG A 188 4.00 -6.40 4.52
C ARG A 188 3.72 -6.43 3.02
N LEU A 189 2.54 -5.99 2.58
CA LEU A 189 2.17 -5.93 1.15
C LEU A 189 3.13 -5.01 0.38
N PHE A 190 3.51 -3.90 1.01
CA PHE A 190 4.40 -2.91 0.43
C PHE A 190 5.85 -3.41 0.32
N ASP A 191 6.35 -4.09 1.35
CA ASP A 191 7.71 -4.63 1.40
C ASP A 191 7.83 -5.85 0.46
N GLU A 192 6.79 -6.68 0.34
CA GLU A 192 6.71 -7.75 -0.67
C GLU A 192 6.77 -7.19 -2.09
N LEU A 193 6.04 -6.10 -2.36
CA LEU A 193 6.09 -5.41 -3.66
C LEU A 193 7.48 -4.86 -3.96
N ILE A 194 8.14 -4.20 -2.99
CA ILE A 194 9.53 -3.71 -3.15
C ILE A 194 10.48 -4.86 -3.47
N MET A 195 10.36 -5.97 -2.74
CA MET A 195 11.23 -7.12 -2.96
C MET A 195 11.07 -7.71 -4.36
N LEU A 196 9.83 -7.83 -4.84
CA LEU A 196 9.53 -8.32 -6.19
C LEU A 196 10.04 -7.35 -7.26
N GLU A 197 9.79 -6.06 -7.12
CA GLU A 197 10.27 -5.03 -8.06
C GLU A 197 11.79 -4.94 -8.13
N ASN A 198 12.48 -5.12 -7.00
CA ASN A 198 13.95 -5.20 -6.98
C ASN A 198 14.51 -6.49 -7.58
N SER A 199 13.69 -7.55 -7.66
CA SER A 199 14.09 -8.86 -8.17
C SER A 199 13.73 -9.05 -9.64
N PHE A 200 12.71 -8.32 -10.12
CA PHE A 200 12.30 -8.23 -11.52
C PHE A 200 12.17 -6.76 -11.98
N PRO A 201 13.29 -6.03 -12.13
CA PRO A 201 13.28 -4.61 -12.48
C PRO A 201 12.56 -4.28 -13.79
N GLU A 202 12.51 -5.23 -14.72
CA GLU A 202 11.83 -5.14 -16.02
C GLU A 202 10.30 -5.03 -15.91
N PHE A 203 9.71 -5.46 -14.79
CA PHE A 203 8.26 -5.44 -14.56
C PHE A 203 7.81 -4.31 -13.61
N VAL A 204 8.72 -3.42 -13.21
CA VAL A 204 8.39 -2.26 -12.38
C VAL A 204 7.43 -1.34 -13.14
N LEU A 205 6.27 -1.09 -12.55
CA LEU A 205 5.26 -0.24 -13.18
C LEU A 205 5.67 1.24 -13.10
N PRO A 206 5.52 2.02 -14.19
CA PRO A 206 5.79 3.46 -14.17
C PRO A 206 4.97 4.25 -13.14
N ASP A 207 3.85 3.71 -12.69
CA ASP A 207 2.98 4.28 -11.67
C ASP A 207 2.94 3.45 -10.38
N SER A 208 3.95 2.60 -10.15
CA SER A 208 4.06 1.77 -8.96
C SER A 208 3.96 2.61 -7.69
N PRO A 209 3.21 2.14 -6.67
CA PRO A 209 3.12 2.84 -5.40
C PRO A 209 4.44 2.86 -4.61
N THR A 210 5.43 2.03 -4.97
CA THR A 210 6.79 2.09 -4.39
C THR A 210 7.56 3.34 -4.84
N SER A 211 7.21 3.89 -5.99
CA SER A 211 7.84 5.06 -6.62
C SER A 211 7.20 6.39 -6.24
N ARG A 212 6.15 6.40 -5.40
CA ARG A 212 5.41 7.61 -4.98
C ARG A 212 5.21 7.70 -3.47
N VAL A 213 4.98 8.92 -2.96
CA VAL A 213 4.57 9.20 -1.57
C VAL A 213 3.02 9.23 -1.50
N GLY A 214 2.41 8.72 -0.43
CA GLY A 214 0.95 8.71 -0.25
C GLY A 214 0.35 10.13 -0.19
N SER A 215 -0.92 10.29 -0.61
CA SER A 215 -1.58 11.60 -0.80
C SER A 215 -2.84 11.77 0.05
N ASP A 216 -2.87 12.78 0.92
CA ASP A 216 -4.05 13.22 1.71
C ASP A 216 -4.76 14.45 1.10
N LEU A 217 -4.64 14.67 -0.21
CA LEU A 217 -5.32 15.78 -0.90
C LEU A 217 -6.85 15.60 -0.93
N ASP A 218 -7.54 16.62 -0.43
CA ASP A 218 -8.98 16.87 -0.54
C ASP A 218 -9.27 17.80 -1.72
N ASN A 219 -10.34 17.55 -2.47
CA ASN A 219 -10.72 18.35 -3.64
C ASN A 219 -11.53 19.62 -3.28
N THR A 220 -11.94 19.77 -2.02
CA THR A 220 -12.72 20.91 -1.54
C THR A 220 -11.86 22.10 -1.14
N PHE A 221 -10.56 21.88 -0.91
CA PHE A 221 -9.59 22.90 -0.57
C PHE A 221 -8.71 23.22 -1.78
N GLN A 222 -8.31 24.48 -1.89
CA GLN A 222 -7.29 24.88 -2.86
C GLN A 222 -6.00 24.07 -2.61
N THR A 223 -5.31 23.68 -3.68
CA THR A 223 -4.01 23.03 -3.59
C THR A 223 -2.88 24.03 -3.74
N ILE A 224 -1.79 23.81 -2.99
CA ILE A 224 -0.57 24.61 -3.04
C ILE A 224 0.61 23.66 -3.26
N THR A 225 1.51 24.05 -4.15
CA THR A 225 2.79 23.36 -4.36
C THR A 225 3.78 23.71 -3.25
N HIS A 226 4.38 22.70 -2.62
CA HIS A 226 5.43 22.87 -1.63
C HIS A 226 6.73 23.36 -2.28
N ALA A 227 7.45 24.25 -1.60
CA ALA A 227 8.73 24.78 -2.09
C ALA A 227 9.81 23.67 -2.22
N LYS A 228 9.73 22.64 -1.36
CA LYS A 228 10.54 21.43 -1.45
C LYS A 228 9.63 20.20 -1.28
N PRO A 229 9.94 19.06 -1.93
CA PRO A 229 9.15 17.84 -1.76
C PRO A 229 9.11 17.36 -0.30
N MET A 230 7.90 17.12 0.21
CA MET A 230 7.62 16.56 1.53
C MET A 230 7.63 15.03 1.44
N LEU A 231 8.82 14.46 1.62
CA LEU A 231 9.06 13.02 1.55
C LEU A 231 8.51 12.27 2.79
N SER A 232 8.37 10.95 2.62
CA SER A 232 8.18 10.00 3.72
C SER A 232 9.51 9.64 4.37
N LEU A 233 9.47 8.90 5.47
CA LEU A 233 10.65 8.31 6.10
C LEU A 233 10.77 6.82 5.74
N ASP A 234 12.01 6.36 5.57
CA ASP A 234 12.31 4.93 5.57
C ASP A 234 12.12 4.35 6.99
N LYS A 235 11.96 3.04 7.13
CA LYS A 235 11.53 2.41 8.40
C LYS A 235 12.42 1.23 8.81
N CYS A 236 12.52 1.02 10.12
CA CYS A 236 13.10 -0.18 10.73
C CYS A 236 12.30 -0.58 11.97
N TYR A 237 12.46 -1.83 12.40
CA TYR A 237 11.68 -2.38 13.53
C TYR A 237 12.57 -2.85 14.68
N THR A 238 13.85 -3.12 14.42
CA THR A 238 14.78 -3.54 15.46
C THR A 238 15.82 -2.45 15.76
N ILE A 239 16.29 -2.42 17.01
CA ILE A 239 17.35 -1.50 17.43
C ILE A 239 18.64 -1.80 16.65
N SER A 240 18.92 -3.08 16.37
CA SER A 240 20.09 -3.49 15.59
C SER A 240 20.08 -2.92 14.17
N GLU A 241 18.95 -2.98 13.47
CA GLU A 241 18.80 -2.38 12.13
C GLU A 241 19.08 -0.87 12.16
N LEU A 242 18.59 -0.19 13.19
CA LEU A 242 18.77 1.25 13.34
C LEU A 242 20.23 1.62 13.63
N GLN A 243 20.92 0.84 14.46
CA GLN A 243 22.36 1.02 14.73
C GLN A 243 23.20 0.76 13.47
N ASP A 244 22.85 -0.27 12.70
CA ASP A 244 23.47 -0.56 11.41
C ASP A 244 23.27 0.58 10.41
N TRP A 245 22.05 1.11 10.34
CA TRP A 245 21.76 2.28 9.52
C TRP A 245 22.58 3.50 9.95
N ALA A 246 22.64 3.79 11.24
CA ALA A 246 23.42 4.92 11.77
C ALA A 246 24.91 4.78 11.41
N THR A 247 25.48 3.59 11.62
CA THR A 247 26.89 3.29 11.27
C THR A 247 27.16 3.46 9.77
N LYS A 248 26.28 2.91 8.92
CA LYS A 248 26.38 3.06 7.46
C LYS A 248 26.23 4.52 7.03
N THR A 249 25.38 5.27 7.71
CA THR A 249 25.11 6.69 7.44
C THR A 249 26.32 7.56 7.77
N THR A 250 26.94 7.39 8.93
CA THR A 250 28.19 8.08 9.29
C THR A 250 29.29 7.79 8.29
N LYS A 251 29.47 6.52 7.89
CA LYS A 251 30.48 6.13 6.90
C LYS A 251 30.24 6.78 5.53
N LYS A 252 28.97 6.82 5.08
CA LYS A 252 28.60 7.43 3.79
C LYS A 252 28.69 8.96 3.79
N ALA A 253 28.43 9.60 4.93
CA ALA A 253 28.58 11.04 5.07
C ALA A 253 30.05 11.47 4.97
N GLY A 254 31.00 10.59 5.31
CA GLY A 254 32.43 10.88 5.23
C GLY A 254 32.92 11.92 6.25
N MET A 255 32.11 12.22 7.26
CA MET A 255 32.38 13.18 8.33
C MET A 255 31.66 12.77 9.63
N PRO A 256 32.08 13.29 10.79
CA PRO A 256 31.32 13.13 12.03
C PRO A 256 29.90 13.66 11.86
N VAL A 257 28.92 12.93 12.39
CA VAL A 257 27.50 13.29 12.35
C VAL A 257 26.88 13.13 13.73
N THR A 258 25.98 14.06 14.07
CA THR A 258 25.16 13.97 15.28
C THR A 258 23.78 13.46 14.92
N PHE A 259 23.30 12.46 15.62
CA PHE A 259 21.94 11.93 15.50
C PHE A 259 21.00 12.62 16.47
N ILE A 260 19.87 13.08 15.95
CA ILE A 260 18.74 13.62 16.69
C ILE A 260 17.67 12.54 16.76
N LEU A 261 17.29 12.15 17.97
CA LEU A 261 16.19 11.22 18.25
C LEU A 261 14.97 12.02 18.70
N ASP A 262 13.95 12.09 17.84
CA ASP A 262 12.65 12.70 18.13
C ASP A 262 11.59 11.61 18.33
N GLU A 263 10.55 11.87 19.13
CA GLU A 263 9.37 10.98 19.11
C GLU A 263 8.57 11.21 17.83
N LYS A 264 8.12 10.10 17.20
CA LYS A 264 7.31 10.13 16.00
C LYS A 264 5.84 10.34 16.40
N ILE A 265 5.43 11.60 16.38
CA ILE A 265 4.06 11.99 16.75
C ILE A 265 3.06 11.37 15.78
N ASP A 266 2.03 10.72 16.34
CA ASP A 266 0.93 10.20 15.54
C ASP A 266 -0.11 11.31 15.29
N GLY A 267 0.05 12.00 14.17
CA GLY A 267 -0.76 13.16 13.83
C GLY A 267 -0.80 13.46 12.34
N VAL A 268 -0.89 14.75 12.02
CA VAL A 268 -1.04 15.27 10.66
C VAL A 268 0.08 16.24 10.35
N SER A 269 0.93 15.85 9.41
CA SER A 269 2.01 16.70 8.91
C SER A 269 1.47 17.98 8.27
N ILE A 270 2.03 19.11 8.69
CA ILE A 270 1.73 20.45 8.17
C ILE A 270 3.01 21.22 7.84
N VAL A 271 2.94 22.05 6.80
CA VAL A 271 3.98 22.99 6.39
C VAL A 271 3.47 24.40 6.68
N LEU A 272 4.24 25.19 7.40
CA LEU A 272 3.90 26.59 7.74
C LEU A 272 4.94 27.53 7.12
N THR A 273 4.49 28.46 6.29
CA THR A 273 5.36 29.46 5.65
C THR A 273 5.15 30.83 6.27
N TYR A 274 6.26 31.43 6.67
CA TYR A 274 6.35 32.76 7.26
C TYR A 274 7.09 33.70 6.33
N LYS A 275 6.56 34.93 6.18
CA LYS A 275 7.25 36.03 5.49
C LYS A 275 7.35 37.22 6.43
N ASN A 276 8.57 37.73 6.62
CA ASN A 276 8.87 38.83 7.55
C ASN A 276 8.28 38.59 8.95
N GLY A 277 8.34 37.36 9.42
CA GLY A 277 7.81 36.92 10.72
C GLY A 277 6.30 36.70 10.77
N LEU A 278 5.54 36.91 9.69
CA LEU A 278 4.08 36.70 9.69
C LEU A 278 3.71 35.38 9.01
N LEU A 279 2.79 34.61 9.60
CA LEU A 279 2.24 33.41 8.98
C LEU A 279 1.43 33.81 7.74
N VAL A 280 1.90 33.41 6.56
CA VAL A 280 1.23 33.72 5.29
C VAL A 280 0.53 32.52 4.68
N GLN A 281 0.96 31.30 5.04
CA GLN A 281 0.41 30.08 4.45
C GLN A 281 0.61 28.88 5.37
N ALA A 282 -0.38 27.99 5.41
CA ALA A 282 -0.27 26.66 5.99
C ALA A 282 -0.84 25.61 5.03
N ALA A 283 -0.09 24.55 4.76
CA ALA A 283 -0.49 23.49 3.84
C ALA A 283 -0.33 22.09 4.44
N THR A 284 -1.28 21.19 4.17
CA THR A 284 -1.13 19.76 4.51
C THR A 284 -0.01 19.13 3.67
N ARG A 285 0.42 17.91 3.99
CA ARG A 285 1.45 17.22 3.17
C ARG A 285 0.97 16.97 1.73
N GLY A 286 -0.30 16.59 1.57
CA GLY A 286 -0.87 16.05 0.34
C GLY A 286 -0.03 14.91 -0.22
N ASN A 287 0.23 14.96 -1.53
CA ASN A 287 1.02 13.94 -2.25
C ASN A 287 2.54 14.09 -2.08
N GLY A 288 2.99 15.00 -1.22
CA GLY A 288 4.38 15.34 -1.01
C GLY A 288 4.90 16.45 -1.93
N ILE A 289 4.23 16.74 -3.05
CA ILE A 289 4.56 17.85 -3.95
C ILE A 289 3.56 18.98 -3.77
N GLU A 290 2.28 18.64 -3.60
CA GLU A 290 1.17 19.55 -3.39
C GLU A 290 0.44 19.16 -2.11
N GLY A 291 -0.06 20.16 -1.39
CA GLY A 291 -0.87 20.04 -0.18
C GLY A 291 -2.14 20.88 -0.27
N ASN A 292 -3.11 20.64 0.60
CA ASN A 292 -4.27 21.52 0.72
C ASN A 292 -3.93 22.77 1.53
N ASP A 293 -4.37 23.93 1.05
CA ASP A 293 -4.35 25.18 1.81
C ASP A 293 -5.31 25.07 2.99
N VAL A 294 -4.74 25.05 4.19
CA VAL A 294 -5.46 25.02 5.46
C VAL A 294 -5.09 26.22 6.32
N THR A 295 -4.66 27.33 5.69
CA THR A 295 -4.15 28.53 6.37
C THR A 295 -5.12 29.06 7.43
N ASP A 296 -6.38 29.23 7.08
CA ASP A 296 -7.37 29.77 8.02
C ASP A 296 -7.71 28.82 9.16
N ASN A 297 -7.63 27.50 8.92
CA ASN A 297 -7.83 26.49 9.95
C ASN A 297 -6.62 26.44 10.89
N ALA A 298 -5.40 26.47 10.35
CA ALA A 298 -4.16 26.50 11.11
C ALA A 298 -4.05 27.75 12.02
N LYS A 299 -4.57 28.91 11.58
CA LYS A 299 -4.62 30.13 12.42
C LYS A 299 -5.43 29.97 13.72
N THR A 300 -6.30 28.98 13.79
CA THR A 300 -7.11 28.70 15.01
C THR A 300 -6.36 27.89 16.06
N ILE A 301 -5.21 27.31 15.70
CA ILE A 301 -4.40 26.48 16.60
C ILE A 301 -3.53 27.40 17.45
N ALA A 302 -3.87 27.54 18.74
CA ALA A 302 -3.20 28.48 19.65
C ALA A 302 -1.68 28.28 19.78
N SER A 303 -1.17 27.06 19.58
CA SER A 303 0.26 26.77 19.61
C SER A 303 1.03 27.15 18.33
N ILE A 304 0.33 27.59 17.28
CA ILE A 304 0.95 28.12 16.05
C ILE A 304 1.09 29.64 16.20
N PRO A 305 2.32 30.20 16.22
CA PRO A 305 2.50 31.64 16.32
C PRO A 305 2.03 32.32 15.02
N LEU A 306 1.07 33.23 15.07
CA LEU A 306 0.68 34.01 13.88
C LEU A 306 1.76 35.02 13.48
N LYS A 307 2.55 35.45 14.46
CA LYS A 307 3.71 36.33 14.31
C LYS A 307 4.88 35.78 15.12
N LEU A 308 6.02 35.59 14.48
CA LEU A 308 7.28 35.21 15.11
C LEU A 308 7.88 36.38 15.89
N THR A 309 8.74 36.07 16.85
CA THR A 309 9.45 37.08 17.66
C THR A 309 10.43 37.94 16.85
N SER A 310 10.86 37.45 15.68
CA SER A 310 11.75 38.14 14.75
C SER A 310 11.15 38.20 13.34
N PRO A 311 11.42 39.25 12.53
CA PRO A 311 10.85 39.42 11.19
C PRO A 311 11.57 38.58 10.13
N VAL A 312 11.66 37.26 10.35
CA VAL A 312 12.37 36.33 9.48
C VAL A 312 11.42 35.60 8.52
N SER A 313 11.94 35.24 7.35
CA SER A 313 11.20 34.48 6.35
C SER A 313 11.72 33.05 6.30
N LEU A 314 10.86 32.09 6.60
CA LEU A 314 11.18 30.67 6.68
C LEU A 314 9.94 29.81 6.53
N THR A 315 10.15 28.56 6.12
CA THR A 315 9.14 27.51 6.03
C THR A 315 9.51 26.40 7.00
N VAL A 316 8.61 26.05 7.90
CA VAL A 316 8.79 24.99 8.90
C VAL A 316 7.83 23.85 8.69
N ARG A 317 8.23 22.66 9.15
CA ARG A 317 7.40 21.47 9.17
C ARG A 317 7.09 21.06 10.60
N GLY A 318 5.84 20.67 10.84
CA GLY A 318 5.39 20.19 12.13
C GLY A 318 4.30 19.13 12.01
N GLU A 319 3.95 18.53 13.14
CA GLU A 319 2.87 17.55 13.25
C GLU A 319 1.77 18.13 14.13
N ILE A 320 0.57 18.24 13.58
CA ILE A 320 -0.64 18.59 14.33
C ILE A 320 -1.21 17.33 14.96
N PHE A 321 -1.55 17.39 16.24
CA PHE A 321 -2.12 16.27 16.98
C PHE A 321 -3.12 16.75 18.04
N ILE A 322 -3.83 15.78 18.63
CA ILE A 322 -4.73 16.00 19.75
C ILE A 322 -4.14 15.29 20.97
N LYS A 323 -4.18 15.96 22.12
CA LYS A 323 -3.76 15.36 23.39
C LYS A 323 -4.73 14.26 23.81
N ARG A 324 -4.22 13.19 24.42
CA ARG A 324 -5.05 12.05 24.86
C ARG A 324 -6.15 12.49 25.84
N SER A 325 -5.80 13.26 26.86
CA SER A 325 -6.77 13.81 27.84
C SER A 325 -7.88 14.63 27.19
N VAL A 326 -7.56 15.36 26.12
CA VAL A 326 -8.53 16.16 25.36
C VAL A 326 -9.40 15.25 24.50
N PHE A 327 -8.80 14.30 23.79
CA PHE A 327 -9.51 13.34 22.96
C PHE A 327 -10.58 12.59 23.77
N ASP A 328 -10.20 12.06 24.94
CA ASP A 328 -11.11 11.38 25.88
C ASP A 328 -12.27 12.28 26.31
N THR A 329 -12.00 13.59 26.49
CA THR A 329 -13.02 14.57 26.86
C THR A 329 -14.01 14.81 25.72
N ILE A 330 -13.51 14.91 24.48
CA ILE A 330 -14.33 15.11 23.28
C ILE A 330 -15.28 13.90 23.11
N GLU A 331 -14.75 12.68 23.15
CA GLU A 331 -15.56 11.46 23.02
C GLU A 331 -16.66 11.38 24.08
N ARG A 332 -16.33 11.67 25.33
CA ARG A 332 -17.31 11.70 26.44
C ARG A 332 -18.38 12.79 26.24
N SER A 333 -17.98 13.96 25.77
CA SER A 333 -18.90 15.10 25.60
C SER A 333 -19.83 14.94 24.39
N GLU A 334 -19.35 14.34 23.30
CA GLU A 334 -20.11 14.17 22.06
C GLU A 334 -20.83 12.82 22.02
N GLY A 335 -20.43 11.85 22.84
CA GLY A 335 -21.00 10.49 22.82
C GLY A 335 -20.68 9.72 21.53
N ILE A 336 -19.64 10.15 20.81
CA ILE A 336 -19.16 9.56 19.56
C ILE A 336 -17.78 8.96 19.84
N ALA A 337 -17.62 7.68 19.51
CA ALA A 337 -16.31 7.05 19.46
C ALA A 337 -15.64 7.39 18.11
N TYR A 338 -14.44 7.95 18.17
CA TYR A 338 -13.62 8.24 17.00
C TYR A 338 -12.59 7.12 16.81
N ASP A 339 -12.18 6.84 15.57
CA ASP A 339 -11.24 5.74 15.30
C ASP A 339 -9.88 5.95 15.98
N SER A 340 -9.36 7.19 15.98
CA SER A 340 -8.16 7.58 16.71
C SER A 340 -8.05 9.12 16.85
N PRO A 341 -7.20 9.62 17.78
CA PRO A 341 -6.80 11.04 17.84
C PRO A 341 -6.25 11.57 16.51
N ARG A 342 -5.49 10.77 15.76
CA ARG A 342 -4.95 11.12 14.45
C ARG A 342 -6.07 11.39 13.44
N ASN A 343 -7.06 10.49 13.36
CA ASN A 343 -8.19 10.62 12.44
C ASN A 343 -9.02 11.87 12.77
N LEU A 344 -9.28 12.13 14.06
CA LEU A 344 -9.98 13.34 14.47
C LEU A 344 -9.18 14.61 14.13
N ALA A 345 -7.85 14.61 14.34
CA ALA A 345 -7.00 15.74 13.96
C ALA A 345 -7.03 16.01 12.45
N ALA A 346 -6.94 14.95 11.65
CA ALA A 346 -6.96 14.99 10.19
C ALA A 346 -8.30 15.52 9.64
N GLY A 347 -9.41 15.08 10.23
CA GLY A 347 -10.73 15.62 9.92
C GLY A 347 -10.90 17.08 10.36
N ALA A 348 -10.40 17.42 11.56
CA ALA A 348 -10.57 18.76 12.14
C ALA A 348 -9.82 19.85 11.35
N ILE A 349 -8.58 19.57 10.93
CA ILE A 349 -7.77 20.55 10.17
C ILE A 349 -8.30 20.80 8.75
N ARG A 350 -9.10 19.86 8.22
CA ARG A 350 -9.76 19.95 6.90
C ARG A 350 -11.25 20.27 6.99
N ARG A 351 -11.71 20.94 8.05
CA ARG A 351 -13.09 21.43 8.11
C ARG A 351 -13.26 22.65 7.21
N LYS A 352 -14.38 22.73 6.50
CA LYS A 352 -14.67 23.82 5.56
C LYS A 352 -14.67 25.20 6.23
N THR A 353 -15.02 25.25 7.52
CA THR A 353 -15.02 26.50 8.29
C THR A 353 -14.02 26.42 9.44
N SER A 354 -13.15 27.43 9.53
CA SER A 354 -12.15 27.53 10.61
C SER A 354 -12.78 27.59 11.99
N ARG A 355 -14.01 28.14 12.10
CA ARG A 355 -14.79 28.14 13.34
C ARG A 355 -15.07 26.73 13.86
N GLU A 356 -15.27 25.75 12.98
CA GLU A 356 -15.45 24.36 13.40
C GLU A 356 -14.12 23.69 13.75
N THR A 357 -13.02 24.02 13.07
CA THR A 357 -11.68 23.58 13.48
C THR A 357 -11.36 24.09 14.90
N ALA A 358 -11.68 25.35 15.20
CA ALA A 358 -11.42 25.97 16.50
C ALA A 358 -12.14 25.29 17.69
N LYS A 359 -13.19 24.51 17.43
CA LYS A 359 -13.88 23.73 18.48
C LYS A 359 -13.05 22.53 18.95
N ILE A 360 -12.14 22.03 18.12
CA ILE A 360 -11.24 20.93 18.44
C ILE A 360 -9.90 21.55 18.83
N PRO A 361 -9.44 21.41 20.08
CA PRO A 361 -8.23 22.07 20.55
C PRO A 361 -7.00 21.28 20.08
N LEU A 362 -6.69 21.46 18.80
CA LEU A 362 -5.48 20.96 18.15
C LEU A 362 -4.24 21.62 18.78
N THR A 363 -3.11 20.90 18.76
CA THR A 363 -1.78 21.43 19.11
C THR A 363 -0.78 20.98 18.04
N ILE A 364 0.40 21.61 18.02
CA ILE A 364 1.49 21.25 17.10
C ILE A 364 2.80 20.99 17.84
N PHE A 365 3.63 20.12 17.28
CA PHE A 365 5.08 20.14 17.47
C PHE A 365 5.78 20.43 16.14
N VAL A 366 6.60 21.48 16.10
CA VAL A 366 7.49 21.76 14.96
C VAL A 366 8.74 20.91 15.11
N TYR A 367 9.20 20.32 14.00
CA TYR A 367 10.33 19.39 14.02
C TYR A 367 11.38 19.63 12.94
N ASP A 368 11.10 20.44 11.92
CA ASP A 368 12.09 20.76 10.88
C ASP A 368 11.95 22.17 10.27
N ILE A 369 13.04 22.66 9.70
CA ILE A 369 13.05 23.84 8.82
C ILE A 369 13.22 23.33 7.39
N VAL A 370 12.22 23.58 6.54
CA VAL A 370 12.24 23.17 5.13
C VAL A 370 13.07 24.15 4.32
N ASP A 371 12.86 25.44 4.56
CA ASP A 371 13.50 26.52 3.82
C ASP A 371 13.62 27.78 4.69
N GLY A 372 14.64 28.60 4.45
CA GLY A 372 14.87 29.80 5.26
C GLY A 372 16.05 30.63 4.77
N ILE A 373 15.94 31.94 4.97
CA ILE A 373 16.98 32.90 4.58
C ILE A 373 17.78 33.31 5.83
N ASN A 374 19.11 33.36 5.71
CA ASN A 374 20.03 33.80 6.78
C ASN A 374 19.81 33.07 8.11
N LEU A 375 19.67 31.74 8.05
CA LEU A 375 19.57 30.93 9.26
C LEU A 375 20.86 31.04 10.10
N PRO A 376 20.75 31.05 11.44
CA PRO A 376 21.89 31.30 12.32
C PRO A 376 22.87 30.13 12.45
N SER A 377 22.57 28.99 11.82
CA SER A 377 23.38 27.78 11.85
C SER A 377 23.02 26.87 10.68
N ASP A 378 23.98 26.04 10.26
CA ASP A 378 23.83 24.93 9.32
C ASP A 378 23.66 23.56 10.02
N ASP A 379 23.38 23.58 11.33
CA ASP A 379 23.21 22.40 12.17
C ASP A 379 21.83 22.39 12.86
N HIS A 380 21.09 21.30 12.69
CA HIS A 380 19.70 21.19 13.14
C HIS A 380 19.55 21.24 14.67
N PHE A 381 20.55 20.75 15.40
CA PHE A 381 20.62 20.85 16.86
C PHE A 381 20.55 22.31 17.31
N ASN A 382 21.36 23.19 16.71
CA ASN A 382 21.34 24.62 16.99
C ASN A 382 20.08 25.32 16.45
N LEU A 383 19.58 24.91 15.29
CA LEU A 383 18.35 25.45 14.70
C LEU A 383 17.11 25.16 15.55
N ARG A 384 17.05 24.07 16.31
CA ARG A 384 15.96 23.82 17.27
C ARG A 384 15.88 24.90 18.36
N LYS A 385 17.01 25.31 18.93
CA LYS A 385 17.04 26.41 19.91
C LYS A 385 16.56 27.72 19.28
N TYR A 386 16.89 27.92 18.01
CA TYR A 386 16.40 29.07 17.25
C TYR A 386 14.88 29.03 17.03
N LEU A 387 14.32 27.88 16.65
CA LEU A 387 12.87 27.69 16.51
C LEU A 387 12.11 27.98 17.82
N GLN A 388 12.65 27.54 18.96
CA GLN A 388 12.06 27.88 20.27
C GLN A 388 12.05 29.39 20.52
N LYS A 389 13.16 30.08 20.24
CA LYS A 389 13.25 31.56 20.37
C LYS A 389 12.26 32.29 19.47
N LEU A 390 11.93 31.71 18.31
CA LEU A 390 10.92 32.25 17.38
C LEU A 390 9.48 32.07 17.86
N GLY A 391 9.25 31.29 18.92
CA GLY A 391 7.94 31.04 19.51
C GLY A 391 7.31 29.70 19.13
N PHE A 392 8.04 28.80 18.46
CA PHE A 392 7.50 27.48 18.12
C PHE A 392 7.56 26.51 19.29
N LYS A 393 6.51 25.70 19.41
CA LYS A 393 6.47 24.56 20.33
C LYS A 393 7.19 23.37 19.71
N LEU A 394 8.23 22.86 20.37
CA LEU A 394 8.99 21.67 19.96
C LEU A 394 8.69 20.50 20.89
N ASN A 395 8.96 19.27 20.43
CA ASN A 395 8.89 18.10 21.29
C ASN A 395 9.95 18.21 22.42
N PRO A 396 9.57 18.11 23.71
CA PRO A 396 10.50 18.19 24.83
C PRO A 396 11.39 16.94 25.04
N GLN A 397 11.12 15.85 24.34
CA GLN A 397 11.74 14.52 24.53
C GLN A 397 12.82 14.21 23.49
N THR A 398 13.37 15.25 22.86
CA THR A 398 14.44 15.12 21.88
C THR A 398 15.77 14.80 22.56
N ASN A 399 16.46 13.78 22.07
CA ASN A 399 17.79 13.38 22.53
C ASN A 399 18.82 13.46 21.40
N TYR A 400 20.10 13.55 21.77
CA TYR A 400 21.19 13.77 20.83
C TYR A 400 22.33 12.79 21.09
N PHE A 401 22.91 12.26 20.01
CA PHE A 401 23.95 11.22 20.08
C PHE A 401 25.00 11.45 19.01
N GLU A 402 26.28 11.38 19.36
CA GLU A 402 27.39 11.47 18.40
C GLU A 402 27.63 10.13 17.68
N ASN A 403 27.08 9.04 18.21
CA ASN A 403 27.26 7.67 17.74
C ASN A 403 26.10 6.78 18.18
N ALA A 404 25.92 5.65 17.50
CA ALA A 404 24.90 4.66 17.82
C ALA A 404 25.38 3.65 18.90
N ASP A 405 25.82 4.19 20.03
CA ASP A 405 26.40 3.43 21.14
C ASP A 405 25.34 2.81 22.07
N LYS A 406 25.77 2.28 23.22
CA LYS A 406 24.85 1.69 24.20
C LYS A 406 23.85 2.71 24.77
N ASN A 407 24.25 3.98 24.91
CA ASN A 407 23.36 5.03 25.41
C ASN A 407 22.25 5.34 24.40
N PHE A 408 22.58 5.33 23.11
CA PHE A 408 21.61 5.44 22.02
C PHE A 408 20.53 4.35 22.12
N SER A 409 20.93 3.09 22.21
CA SER A 409 20.00 1.95 22.32
C SER A 409 19.15 2.01 23.59
N SER A 410 19.76 2.28 24.75
CA SER A 410 19.02 2.39 26.02
C SER A 410 18.01 3.55 26.02
N CYS A 411 18.28 4.64 25.30
CA CYS A 411 17.33 5.73 25.15
C CYS A 411 16.11 5.32 24.32
N ILE A 412 16.30 4.53 23.26
CA ILE A 412 15.22 4.00 22.42
C ILE A 412 14.34 3.06 23.23
N GLU A 413 14.95 2.12 23.98
CA GLU A 413 14.22 1.21 24.88
C GLU A 413 13.36 1.97 25.90
N LYS A 414 13.96 2.97 26.56
CA LYS A 414 13.27 3.81 27.53
C LYS A 414 12.10 4.57 26.89
N ALA A 415 12.29 5.15 25.71
CA ALA A 415 11.23 5.88 25.01
C ALA A 415 10.08 4.94 24.59
N THR A 416 10.39 3.70 24.19
CA THR A 416 9.39 2.67 23.90
C THR A 416 8.57 2.31 25.13
N LEU A 417 9.22 2.11 26.29
CA LEU A 417 8.55 1.74 27.55
C LEU A 417 7.66 2.87 28.10
N CYS A 418 8.15 4.12 28.07
CA CYS A 418 7.45 5.26 28.64
C CYS A 418 6.41 5.88 27.69
N ARG A 419 6.15 5.29 26.50
CA ARG A 419 5.23 5.88 25.50
C ARG A 419 3.82 6.14 26.05
N ASN A 420 3.34 5.29 26.95
CA ASN A 420 2.00 5.38 27.53
C ASN A 420 1.86 6.47 28.60
N GLU A 421 2.97 7.02 29.09
CA GLU A 421 2.98 8.12 30.05
C GLU A 421 2.75 9.48 29.38
N ARG A 422 2.78 9.52 28.04
CA ARG A 422 2.55 10.74 27.27
C ARG A 422 1.07 11.06 27.17
N ASP A 423 0.76 12.35 27.25
CA ASP A 423 -0.58 12.89 26.97
C ASP A 423 -0.81 13.07 25.45
N TYR A 424 -0.12 12.30 24.61
CA TYR A 424 -0.24 12.29 23.15
C TYR A 424 0.25 10.95 22.60
N GLU A 425 -0.18 10.61 21.40
CA GLU A 425 0.17 9.33 20.76
C GLU A 425 1.44 9.45 19.92
N ILE A 426 2.25 8.38 19.98
CA ILE A 426 3.46 8.22 19.21
C ILE A 426 3.48 6.81 18.61
N ASP A 427 3.77 6.71 17.31
CA ASP A 427 3.80 5.43 16.58
C ASP A 427 5.23 4.92 16.32
N GLY A 428 6.22 5.61 16.91
CA GLY A 428 7.63 5.25 16.82
C GLY A 428 8.55 6.38 17.28
N LEU A 429 9.79 6.30 16.84
CA LEU A 429 10.81 7.35 16.97
C LEU A 429 11.32 7.73 15.57
N VAL A 430 11.88 8.94 15.45
CA VAL A 430 12.54 9.41 14.22
C VAL A 430 13.96 9.79 14.55
N ILE A 431 14.90 9.19 13.83
CA ILE A 431 16.32 9.48 13.93
C ILE A 431 16.71 10.31 12.70
N LYS A 432 17.43 11.41 12.92
CA LYS A 432 17.85 12.33 11.85
C LYS A 432 19.30 12.74 12.05
N VAL A 433 20.07 12.86 10.97
CA VAL A 433 21.38 13.52 11.00
C VAL A 433 21.20 15.02 11.24
N SER A 434 22.02 15.65 12.07
CA SER A 434 21.87 17.05 12.47
C SER A 434 22.47 18.01 11.45
N GLU A 435 23.65 17.70 10.92
CA GLU A 435 24.48 18.58 10.11
C GLU A 435 23.96 18.68 8.67
N GLN A 436 23.69 19.91 8.18
CA GLN A 436 23.12 20.11 6.85
C GLN A 436 24.05 19.59 5.74
N LYS A 437 25.37 19.79 5.87
CA LYS A 437 26.35 19.28 4.90
C LYS A 437 26.29 17.76 4.75
N ALA A 438 26.12 17.04 5.87
CA ALA A 438 25.99 15.59 5.84
C ALA A 438 24.67 15.18 5.17
N ARG A 439 23.55 15.89 5.45
CA ARG A 439 22.27 15.66 4.77
C ARG A 439 22.38 15.85 3.25
N ASP A 440 23.10 16.88 2.81
CA ASP A 440 23.31 17.18 1.39
C ASP A 440 24.13 16.09 0.68
N ILE A 441 25.20 15.59 1.33
CA ILE A 441 26.02 14.47 0.82
C ILE A 441 25.20 13.18 0.72
N LEU A 442 24.43 12.87 1.77
CA LEU A 442 23.62 11.66 1.83
C LEU A 442 22.46 11.71 0.82
N GLY A 443 21.91 12.90 0.59
CA GLY A 443 20.82 13.13 -0.35
C GLY A 443 19.54 12.37 0.00
N MET A 444 18.77 12.04 -1.03
CA MET A 444 17.47 11.36 -0.93
C MET A 444 17.32 10.31 -2.03
N THR A 445 16.44 9.33 -1.80
CA THR A 445 15.86 8.52 -2.88
C THR A 445 14.67 9.27 -3.48
N GLY A 446 13.98 8.67 -4.46
CA GLY A 446 12.73 9.25 -4.98
C GLY A 446 11.62 9.41 -3.93
N ARG A 447 11.75 8.78 -2.74
CA ARG A 447 10.70 8.71 -1.72
C ARG A 447 11.15 9.02 -0.29
N PHE A 448 12.42 8.79 0.05
CA PHE A 448 12.93 8.86 1.42
C PHE A 448 14.24 9.66 1.52
N PRO A 449 14.42 10.51 2.53
CA PRO A 449 15.73 11.08 2.83
C PRO A 449 16.67 9.97 3.31
N ARG A 450 17.93 9.96 2.84
CA ARG A 450 18.92 8.96 3.31
C ARG A 450 19.52 9.31 4.67
N TRP A 451 19.22 10.50 5.16
CA TRP A 451 19.71 11.08 6.41
C TRP A 451 18.71 11.00 7.57
N ALA A 452 17.53 10.39 7.37
CA ALA A 452 16.56 10.15 8.44
C ALA A 452 15.86 8.79 8.31
N MET A 453 15.51 8.19 9.45
CA MET A 453 14.89 6.88 9.56
C MET A 453 13.83 6.87 10.67
N ALA A 454 12.72 6.18 10.45
CA ALA A 454 11.68 5.93 11.43
C ALA A 454 11.89 4.56 12.09
N TYR A 455 12.04 4.54 13.40
CA TYR A 455 11.98 3.32 14.20
C TYR A 455 10.53 3.10 14.64
N LYS A 456 9.83 2.13 14.04
CA LYS A 456 8.44 1.81 14.36
C LYS A 456 8.39 0.87 15.57
N PHE A 457 7.49 1.16 16.51
CA PHE A 457 7.28 0.25 17.64
C PHE A 457 6.56 -1.03 17.20
N GLU A 458 6.84 -2.15 17.87
CA GLU A 458 6.02 -3.35 17.73
C GLU A 458 4.57 -3.05 18.16
N SER A 459 3.60 -3.55 17.39
CA SER A 459 2.18 -3.44 17.74
C SER A 459 1.94 -4.07 19.11
N PRO A 460 1.09 -3.50 19.98
CA PRO A 460 0.78 -4.11 21.26
C PRO A 460 0.27 -5.53 21.03
N GLN A 461 0.90 -6.50 21.69
CA GLN A 461 0.54 -7.91 21.62
C GLN A 461 0.04 -8.38 22.98
N ALA A 462 -0.84 -9.37 22.96
CA ALA A 462 -1.15 -10.15 24.15
C ALA A 462 -1.33 -11.62 23.79
N THR A 463 -1.28 -12.46 24.81
CA THR A 463 -1.56 -13.89 24.68
C THR A 463 -2.94 -14.17 25.24
N THR A 464 -3.74 -14.92 24.50
CA THR A 464 -5.05 -15.39 24.94
C THR A 464 -5.37 -16.76 24.32
N GLU A 465 -6.57 -17.28 24.53
CA GLU A 465 -7.03 -18.58 24.03
C GLU A 465 -8.20 -18.40 23.07
N ILE A 466 -8.25 -19.23 22.02
CA ILE A 466 -9.38 -19.28 21.09
C ILE A 466 -10.49 -20.15 21.69
N GLU A 467 -11.60 -19.54 22.09
CA GLU A 467 -12.78 -20.26 22.59
C GLU A 467 -13.67 -20.80 21.46
N GLY A 468 -13.59 -20.21 20.26
CA GLY A 468 -14.29 -20.70 19.09
C GLY A 468 -14.02 -19.85 17.85
N ILE A 469 -14.57 -20.28 16.72
CA ILE A 469 -14.44 -19.55 15.45
C ILE A 469 -15.83 -19.36 14.87
N ASP A 470 -16.21 -18.10 14.72
CA ASP A 470 -17.40 -17.66 14.02
C ASP A 470 -17.11 -17.34 12.58
N ILE A 471 -18.17 -17.29 11.79
CA ILE A 471 -18.07 -17.01 10.36
C ILE A 471 -19.01 -15.86 10.05
N GLN A 472 -18.44 -14.75 9.57
CA GLN A 472 -19.18 -13.58 9.16
C GLN A 472 -19.34 -13.59 7.64
N ILE A 473 -20.56 -13.36 7.16
CA ILE A 473 -20.87 -13.30 5.73
C ILE A 473 -21.08 -11.82 5.37
N GLY A 474 -20.17 -11.28 4.55
CA GLY A 474 -20.25 -9.91 4.06
C GLY A 474 -21.31 -9.72 2.98
N ARG A 475 -21.61 -8.46 2.64
CA ARG A 475 -22.64 -8.09 1.64
C ARG A 475 -22.48 -8.76 0.27
N LEU A 476 -21.23 -8.91 -0.19
CA LEU A 476 -20.91 -9.58 -1.47
C LEU A 476 -20.78 -11.11 -1.33
N GLY A 477 -21.18 -11.67 -0.19
CA GLY A 477 -21.08 -13.09 0.11
C GLY A 477 -19.73 -13.54 0.63
N ARG A 478 -18.71 -12.67 0.72
CA ARG A 478 -17.40 -13.02 1.28
C ARG A 478 -17.53 -13.53 2.70
N ILE A 479 -16.90 -14.65 2.97
CA ILE A 479 -16.94 -15.35 4.25
C ILE A 479 -15.63 -15.12 4.98
N THR A 480 -15.73 -14.54 6.18
CA THR A 480 -14.58 -14.17 7.01
C THR A 480 -14.63 -14.94 8.33
N PRO A 481 -13.65 -15.80 8.61
CA PRO A 481 -13.54 -16.45 9.91
C PRO A 481 -13.04 -15.46 10.97
N VAL A 482 -13.67 -15.47 12.14
CA VAL A 482 -13.36 -14.59 13.28
C VAL A 482 -13.19 -15.44 14.52
N ALA A 483 -12.03 -15.36 15.16
CA ALA A 483 -11.76 -16.03 16.41
C ALA A 483 -12.51 -15.31 17.54
N ARG A 484 -13.32 -16.06 18.29
CA ARG A 484 -13.78 -15.67 19.62
C ARG A 484 -12.66 -16.01 20.61
N LEU A 485 -12.27 -15.02 21.39
CA LEU A 485 -11.14 -15.10 22.28
C LEU A 485 -11.61 -14.99 23.72
N LYS A 486 -10.89 -15.68 24.60
CA LYS A 486 -10.97 -15.35 26.03
C LYS A 486 -10.60 -13.86 26.19
N PRO A 487 -11.42 -13.04 26.89
CA PRO A 487 -11.20 -11.60 26.95
C PRO A 487 -9.79 -11.25 27.43
N VAL A 488 -9.09 -10.39 26.68
CA VAL A 488 -7.72 -9.97 26.98
C VAL A 488 -7.51 -8.49 26.67
N ARG A 489 -6.72 -7.78 27.47
CA ARG A 489 -6.40 -6.37 27.19
C ARG A 489 -5.20 -6.25 26.25
N VAL A 490 -5.38 -5.50 25.16
CA VAL A 490 -4.33 -5.17 24.17
C VAL A 490 -4.39 -3.68 23.87
N GLY A 491 -3.30 -2.96 24.12
CA GLY A 491 -3.26 -1.52 23.84
C GLY A 491 -4.39 -0.73 24.53
N GLY A 492 -4.73 -1.08 25.77
CA GLY A 492 -5.76 -0.38 26.56
C GLY A 492 -7.23 -0.78 26.29
N ALA A 493 -7.51 -1.52 25.20
CA ALA A 493 -8.85 -2.04 24.89
C ALA A 493 -8.98 -3.51 25.29
N GLU A 494 -10.18 -3.91 25.73
CA GLU A 494 -10.52 -5.33 25.92
C GLU A 494 -10.90 -5.95 24.58
N ILE A 495 -10.18 -6.99 24.19
CA ILE A 495 -10.35 -7.71 22.94
C ILE A 495 -11.01 -9.06 23.24
N THR A 496 -12.15 -9.29 22.60
CA THR A 496 -12.92 -10.54 22.68
C THR A 496 -13.02 -11.26 21.34
N ASN A 497 -12.65 -10.59 20.25
CA ASN A 497 -12.69 -11.14 18.90
C ASN A 497 -11.46 -10.68 18.11
N ALA A 498 -10.93 -11.54 17.25
CA ALA A 498 -9.88 -11.20 16.30
C ALA A 498 -10.12 -11.84 14.94
N THR A 499 -9.75 -11.13 13.87
CA THR A 499 -9.86 -11.67 12.51
C THR A 499 -8.88 -12.83 12.30
N LEU A 500 -9.32 -13.83 11.54
CA LEU A 500 -8.49 -14.92 11.03
C LEU A 500 -8.25 -14.81 9.52
N HIS A 501 -8.65 -13.68 8.91
CA HIS A 501 -8.53 -13.37 7.47
C HIS A 501 -9.28 -14.32 6.53
N ASN A 502 -8.85 -15.57 6.43
CA ASN A 502 -9.39 -16.60 5.54
C ASN A 502 -8.90 -18.01 5.92
N GLN A 503 -9.31 -19.04 5.18
CA GLN A 503 -8.93 -20.43 5.46
C GLN A 503 -7.44 -20.70 5.26
N ASP A 504 -6.81 -20.07 4.26
CA ASP A 504 -5.38 -20.28 3.99
C ASP A 504 -4.51 -19.75 5.14
N TYR A 505 -4.89 -18.62 5.71
CA TYR A 505 -4.23 -18.05 6.89
C TYR A 505 -4.36 -18.95 8.13
N ILE A 506 -5.55 -19.53 8.33
CA ILE A 506 -5.80 -20.53 9.39
C ILE A 506 -4.92 -21.76 9.18
N ASN A 507 -4.76 -22.23 7.95
CA ASN A 507 -3.91 -23.38 7.62
C ASN A 507 -2.41 -23.06 7.80
N GLU A 508 -1.97 -21.87 7.39
CA GLU A 508 -0.57 -21.41 7.48
C GLU A 508 -0.08 -21.36 8.93
N ILE A 509 -0.89 -20.76 9.82
CA ILE A 509 -0.59 -20.69 11.26
C ILE A 509 -0.96 -22.02 11.97
N GLY A 510 -1.83 -22.80 11.33
CA GLY A 510 -2.36 -24.06 11.84
C GLY A 510 -3.31 -23.86 13.01
N ILE A 511 -4.28 -22.95 12.95
CA ILE A 511 -5.12 -22.59 14.11
C ILE A 511 -6.18 -23.67 14.42
N ALA A 512 -6.28 -24.08 15.69
CA ALA A 512 -7.36 -24.92 16.21
C ALA A 512 -8.10 -24.26 17.37
N ILE A 513 -9.35 -24.69 17.63
CA ILE A 513 -10.12 -24.22 18.80
C ILE A 513 -9.44 -24.72 20.08
N GLY A 514 -9.32 -23.84 21.07
CA GLY A 514 -8.61 -24.06 22.33
C GLY A 514 -7.11 -23.74 22.28
N ASP A 515 -6.57 -23.36 21.11
CA ASP A 515 -5.15 -22.99 21.01
C ASP A 515 -4.89 -21.69 21.78
N GLN A 516 -3.75 -21.65 22.46
CA GLN A 516 -3.23 -20.42 23.04
C GLN A 516 -2.51 -19.65 21.93
N VAL A 517 -2.97 -18.44 21.66
CA VAL A 517 -2.55 -17.63 20.54
C VAL A 517 -2.00 -16.29 21.00
N ARG A 518 -1.07 -15.78 20.20
CA ARG A 518 -0.64 -14.39 20.25
C ARG A 518 -1.55 -13.58 19.36
N ILE A 519 -2.12 -12.53 19.92
CA ILE A 519 -2.91 -11.56 19.17
C ILE A 519 -2.19 -10.22 19.18
N SER A 520 -2.37 -9.45 18.12
CA SER A 520 -1.94 -8.06 18.08
C SER A 520 -3.12 -7.16 17.76
N ARG A 521 -3.03 -5.90 18.19
CA ARG A 521 -3.92 -4.84 17.70
C ARG A 521 -3.17 -4.09 16.61
N ARG A 522 -3.35 -4.53 15.37
CA ARG A 522 -2.58 -3.97 14.26
C ARG A 522 -3.05 -2.54 13.98
N GLY A 523 -2.10 -1.60 13.90
CA GLY A 523 -2.39 -0.17 13.77
C GLY A 523 -3.26 0.41 14.90
N ASP A 524 -3.22 -0.19 16.10
CA ASP A 524 -4.05 0.16 17.25
C ASP A 524 -5.57 0.16 16.99
N VAL A 525 -6.08 -0.53 15.95
CA VAL A 525 -7.52 -0.61 15.66
C VAL A 525 -8.03 -2.05 15.54
N ILE A 526 -7.50 -2.86 14.61
CA ILE A 526 -8.09 -4.18 14.28
C ILE A 526 -7.32 -5.32 14.96
N PRO A 527 -7.95 -6.12 15.83
CA PRO A 527 -7.31 -7.28 16.42
C PRO A 527 -7.16 -8.43 15.42
N ALA A 528 -5.97 -9.02 15.36
CA ALA A 528 -5.66 -10.18 14.52
C ALA A 528 -4.90 -11.24 15.33
N VAL A 529 -5.12 -12.51 14.99
CA VAL A 529 -4.31 -13.62 15.53
C VAL A 529 -3.01 -13.71 14.72
N GLU A 530 -1.87 -13.60 15.38
CA GLU A 530 -0.55 -13.58 14.71
C GLU A 530 0.13 -14.94 14.68
N ALA A 531 -0.01 -15.73 15.76
CA ALA A 531 0.66 -17.01 15.89
C ALA A 531 -0.02 -17.90 16.94
N VAL A 532 0.10 -19.21 16.77
CA VAL A 532 -0.20 -20.20 17.82
C VAL A 532 1.05 -20.38 18.68
N LEU A 533 0.92 -20.17 20.00
CA LEU A 533 2.01 -20.31 20.96
C LEU A 533 2.04 -21.69 21.60
N LYS A 534 0.87 -22.19 21.97
CA LYS A 534 0.70 -23.52 22.56
C LYS A 534 -0.54 -24.17 21.95
N LYS A 535 -0.38 -25.42 21.51
CA LYS A 535 -1.49 -26.25 21.06
C LYS A 535 -2.40 -26.62 22.21
N ASN A 536 -3.70 -26.70 21.92
CA ASN A 536 -4.69 -27.21 22.87
C ASN A 536 -4.35 -28.64 23.32
N GLU A 537 -4.66 -28.98 24.57
CA GLU A 537 -4.33 -30.28 25.17
C GLU A 537 -5.16 -31.43 24.61
N ASN A 538 -6.29 -31.11 23.97
CA ASN A 538 -7.19 -32.07 23.32
C ASN A 538 -6.75 -32.43 21.89
N ASN A 539 -5.64 -31.85 21.41
CA ASN A 539 -5.11 -32.02 20.06
C ASN A 539 -6.17 -31.86 18.95
N ASN A 540 -7.07 -30.87 19.12
CA ASN A 540 -8.12 -30.55 18.14
C ASN A 540 -7.50 -30.31 16.75
N PRO A 541 -8.15 -30.79 15.67
CA PRO A 541 -7.66 -30.56 14.31
C PRO A 541 -7.70 -29.07 13.95
N ILE A 542 -6.87 -28.69 12.98
CA ILE A 542 -6.89 -27.34 12.38
C ILE A 542 -8.31 -27.06 11.88
N TRP A 543 -8.85 -25.91 12.26
CA TRP A 543 -10.22 -25.55 11.92
C TRP A 543 -10.40 -25.47 10.41
N GLN A 544 -11.49 -26.06 9.92
CA GLN A 544 -11.83 -26.04 8.49
C GLN A 544 -13.14 -25.27 8.27
N MET A 545 -13.14 -24.44 7.23
CA MET A 545 -14.32 -23.75 6.72
C MET A 545 -15.41 -24.80 6.40
N PRO A 546 -16.66 -24.59 6.81
CA PRO A 546 -17.75 -25.47 6.39
C PRO A 546 -17.89 -25.44 4.87
N THR A 547 -18.41 -26.52 4.27
CA THR A 547 -18.71 -26.59 2.83
C THR A 547 -19.95 -25.78 2.44
N ASN A 548 -20.86 -25.56 3.40
CA ASN A 548 -22.13 -24.88 3.18
C ASN A 548 -22.24 -23.63 4.05
N CYS A 549 -22.90 -22.61 3.52
CA CYS A 549 -23.21 -21.37 4.22
C CYS A 549 -24.05 -21.66 5.47
N LYS A 550 -23.59 -21.25 6.65
CA LYS A 550 -24.35 -21.43 7.91
C LYS A 550 -25.68 -20.66 7.96
N SER A 551 -25.88 -19.66 7.08
CA SER A 551 -27.10 -18.86 7.03
C SER A 551 -28.15 -19.43 6.07
N CYS A 552 -27.76 -19.80 4.84
CA CYS A 552 -28.70 -20.20 3.78
C CYS A 552 -28.46 -21.60 3.23
N ASN A 553 -27.50 -22.35 3.78
CA ASN A 553 -27.10 -23.70 3.39
C ASN A 553 -26.58 -23.89 1.95
N THR A 554 -26.44 -22.82 1.17
CA THR A 554 -25.83 -22.87 -0.17
C THR A 554 -24.36 -23.29 -0.08
N GLU A 555 -23.92 -24.14 -1.01
CA GLU A 555 -22.52 -24.54 -1.13
C GLU A 555 -21.62 -23.30 -1.32
N LEU A 556 -20.50 -23.28 -0.60
CA LEU A 556 -19.56 -22.17 -0.64
C LEU A 556 -18.59 -22.32 -1.80
N VAL A 557 -18.43 -21.25 -2.55
CA VAL A 557 -17.49 -21.19 -3.66
C VAL A 557 -16.19 -20.58 -3.17
N ARG A 558 -15.08 -21.25 -3.45
CA ARG A 558 -13.74 -20.73 -3.17
C ARG A 558 -13.22 -19.96 -4.36
N ASP A 559 -12.79 -18.73 -4.12
CA ASP A 559 -12.13 -17.87 -5.12
C ASP A 559 -10.85 -17.30 -4.48
N GLY A 560 -9.70 -17.74 -5.01
CA GLY A 560 -8.40 -17.55 -4.38
C GLY A 560 -8.35 -18.12 -2.96
N GLY A 561 -7.92 -17.30 -1.99
CA GLY A 561 -7.87 -17.68 -0.58
C GLY A 561 -9.20 -17.50 0.18
N HIS A 562 -10.23 -16.90 -0.45
CA HIS A 562 -11.49 -16.57 0.21
C HIS A 562 -12.63 -17.52 -0.19
N HIS A 563 -13.62 -17.63 0.69
CA HIS A 563 -14.87 -18.35 0.42
C HIS A 563 -16.02 -17.36 0.25
N PHE A 564 -16.99 -17.72 -0.58
CA PHE A 564 -18.12 -16.88 -0.90
C PHE A 564 -19.43 -17.68 -0.87
N CYS A 565 -20.47 -17.06 -0.30
CA CYS A 565 -21.85 -17.49 -0.47
C CYS A 565 -22.44 -16.78 -1.69
N GLU A 566 -22.64 -17.49 -2.79
CA GLU A 566 -23.14 -16.90 -4.04
C GLU A 566 -24.65 -16.64 -4.07
N ASN A 567 -25.41 -17.24 -3.14
CA ASN A 567 -26.85 -17.02 -3.01
C ASN A 567 -27.18 -15.58 -2.63
N ASP A 568 -27.75 -14.82 -3.56
CA ASP A 568 -28.16 -13.42 -3.39
C ASP A 568 -29.33 -13.24 -2.41
N GLN A 569 -30.09 -14.29 -2.15
CA GLN A 569 -31.17 -14.33 -1.15
C GLN A 569 -30.69 -14.80 0.23
N CYS A 570 -29.38 -14.93 0.45
CA CYS A 570 -28.83 -15.31 1.75
C CYS A 570 -29.19 -14.26 2.83
N PRO A 571 -29.86 -14.64 3.94
CA PRO A 571 -30.30 -13.70 4.96
C PRO A 571 -29.17 -12.82 5.52
N GLU A 572 -27.99 -13.39 5.76
CA GLU A 572 -26.84 -12.63 6.25
C GLU A 572 -26.28 -11.66 5.20
N ARG A 573 -26.34 -12.01 3.90
CA ARG A 573 -25.96 -11.07 2.82
C ARG A 573 -26.94 -9.92 2.72
N THR A 574 -28.25 -10.21 2.79
CA THR A 574 -29.30 -9.21 2.79
C THR A 574 -29.14 -8.26 3.98
N LYS A 575 -28.92 -8.80 5.18
CA LYS A 575 -28.63 -8.01 6.38
C LYS A 575 -27.40 -7.13 6.19
N ALA A 576 -26.28 -7.67 5.74
CA ALA A 576 -25.06 -6.91 5.51
C ALA A 576 -25.23 -5.84 4.41
N ALA A 577 -26.02 -6.11 3.38
CA ALA A 577 -26.36 -5.15 2.33
C ALA A 577 -27.22 -3.99 2.86
N LEU A 578 -28.23 -4.28 3.70
CA LEU A 578 -29.06 -3.26 4.34
C LEU A 578 -28.26 -2.40 5.32
N ILE A 579 -27.37 -3.00 6.11
CA ILE A 579 -26.48 -2.26 7.02
C ILE A 579 -25.54 -1.34 6.23
N HIS A 580 -24.97 -1.84 5.13
CA HIS A 580 -24.13 -1.03 4.25
C HIS A 580 -24.93 0.12 3.62
N PHE A 581 -26.12 -0.18 3.09
CA PHE A 581 -27.00 0.79 2.46
C PHE A 581 -27.39 1.91 3.43
N ALA A 582 -27.77 1.59 4.66
CA ALA A 582 -28.15 2.60 5.66
C ALA A 582 -26.96 3.33 6.31
N GLY A 583 -25.78 2.69 6.34
CA GLY A 583 -24.60 3.20 7.03
C GLY A 583 -23.94 4.41 6.37
N LYS A 584 -22.92 4.95 7.04
CA LYS A 584 -22.20 6.17 6.65
C LYS A 584 -21.57 6.11 5.26
N SER A 585 -21.08 4.94 4.85
CA SER A 585 -20.49 4.71 3.52
C SER A 585 -21.53 4.45 2.42
N GLY A 586 -22.81 4.30 2.80
CA GLY A 586 -23.95 4.21 1.90
C GLY A 586 -24.76 5.50 1.92
N MET A 587 -26.03 5.40 2.31
CA MET A 587 -26.99 6.50 2.34
C MET A 587 -26.89 7.39 3.59
N ASP A 588 -26.08 6.99 4.59
CA ASP A 588 -25.81 7.77 5.80
C ASP A 588 -27.10 8.20 6.52
N ILE A 589 -27.92 7.20 6.84
CA ILE A 589 -29.24 7.40 7.42
C ILE A 589 -29.11 7.48 8.94
N GLU A 590 -29.44 8.65 9.48
CA GLU A 590 -29.30 8.95 10.90
C GLU A 590 -30.04 7.92 11.78
N ASN A 591 -29.38 7.41 12.83
CA ASN A 591 -29.91 6.42 13.77
C ASN A 591 -30.30 5.05 13.18
N LEU A 592 -29.94 4.75 11.93
CA LEU A 592 -30.07 3.42 11.31
C LEU A 592 -28.73 2.65 11.32
N GLY A 593 -28.14 2.49 12.50
CA GLY A 593 -26.94 1.67 12.70
C GLY A 593 -27.22 0.16 12.66
N PRO A 594 -26.18 -0.71 12.68
CA PRO A 594 -26.30 -2.16 12.51
C PRO A 594 -27.39 -2.81 13.36
N LYS A 595 -27.38 -2.54 14.68
CA LYS A 595 -28.40 -3.08 15.61
C LYS A 595 -29.82 -2.63 15.28
N THR A 596 -29.99 -1.40 14.79
CA THR A 596 -31.33 -0.89 14.46
C THR A 596 -31.85 -1.51 13.17
N VAL A 597 -30.98 -1.71 12.17
CA VAL A 597 -31.31 -2.44 10.95
C VAL A 597 -31.64 -3.91 11.27
N GLU A 598 -30.87 -4.55 12.17
CA GLU A 598 -31.16 -5.90 12.67
C GLU A 598 -32.54 -6.00 13.30
N THR A 599 -32.91 -5.04 14.16
CA THR A 599 -34.26 -4.99 14.75
C THR A 599 -35.34 -4.86 13.67
N LEU A 600 -35.16 -3.96 12.69
CA LEU A 600 -36.11 -3.78 11.59
C LEU A 600 -36.31 -5.05 10.75
N ILE A 601 -35.22 -5.79 10.51
CA ILE A 601 -35.27 -7.08 9.82
C ILE A 601 -36.02 -8.11 10.68
N SER A 602 -35.73 -8.18 11.98
CA SER A 602 -36.39 -9.14 12.89
C SER A 602 -37.90 -8.89 13.04
N LEU A 603 -38.32 -7.61 12.97
CA LEU A 603 -39.73 -7.20 13.00
C LEU A 603 -40.40 -7.31 11.64
N GLN A 604 -39.68 -7.78 10.61
CA GLN A 604 -40.15 -7.87 9.22
C GLN A 604 -40.60 -6.53 8.61
N LEU A 605 -40.13 -5.41 9.18
CA LEU A 605 -40.44 -4.06 8.69
C LEU A 605 -39.58 -3.69 7.47
N VAL A 606 -38.37 -4.22 7.38
CA VAL A 606 -37.44 -3.99 6.27
C VAL A 606 -36.81 -5.32 5.86
N GLN A 607 -36.95 -5.71 4.59
CA GLN A 607 -36.30 -6.90 4.02
C GLN A 607 -35.43 -6.55 2.80
N LYS A 608 -35.70 -5.42 2.15
CA LYS A 608 -35.00 -4.90 0.98
C LYS A 608 -34.65 -3.43 1.15
N MET A 609 -33.75 -2.91 0.31
CA MET A 609 -33.24 -1.53 0.43
C MET A 609 -34.36 -0.50 0.29
N GLU A 610 -35.29 -0.76 -0.63
CA GLU A 610 -36.46 0.07 -0.87
C GLU A 610 -37.42 0.14 0.33
N ASP A 611 -37.48 -0.92 1.16
CA ASP A 611 -38.38 -0.97 2.32
C ASP A 611 -38.02 0.10 3.36
N ILE A 612 -36.74 0.49 3.42
CA ILE A 612 -36.25 1.56 4.31
C ILE A 612 -36.98 2.89 4.06
N PHE A 613 -37.47 3.11 2.84
CA PHE A 613 -38.18 4.35 2.48
C PHE A 613 -39.69 4.22 2.53
N THR A 614 -40.22 3.00 2.68
CA THR A 614 -41.66 2.73 2.62
C THR A 614 -42.25 2.26 3.95
N PHE A 615 -41.43 1.74 4.87
CA PHE A 615 -41.89 1.34 6.20
C PHE A 615 -42.31 2.56 7.03
N GLU A 616 -43.25 2.35 7.96
CA GLU A 616 -43.74 3.38 8.87
C GLU A 616 -42.88 3.40 10.15
N PRO A 617 -42.07 4.44 10.43
CA PRO A 617 -41.19 4.44 11.59
C PRO A 617 -41.92 4.43 12.94
N GLU A 618 -43.19 4.83 12.96
CA GLU A 618 -44.09 4.73 14.11
C GLU A 618 -44.28 3.30 14.60
N SER A 619 -44.14 2.30 13.73
CA SER A 619 -44.21 0.88 14.11
C SER A 619 -43.13 0.46 15.10
N LEU A 620 -42.08 1.26 15.29
CA LEU A 620 -41.04 1.04 16.31
C LEU A 620 -41.44 1.51 17.72
N LYS A 621 -42.62 2.13 17.87
CA LYS A 621 -43.07 2.66 19.16
C LYS A 621 -43.37 1.50 20.12
N GLY A 622 -42.65 1.46 21.24
CA GLY A 622 -42.79 0.40 22.25
C GLY A 622 -41.65 -0.61 22.23
N GLU A 623 -40.84 -0.62 21.18
CA GLU A 623 -39.64 -1.47 21.09
C GLU A 623 -38.50 -0.94 21.98
N GLU A 624 -37.73 -1.86 22.55
CA GLU A 624 -36.64 -1.52 23.45
C GLU A 624 -35.58 -0.65 22.76
N GLY A 625 -35.26 0.51 23.34
CA GLY A 625 -34.31 1.46 22.77
C GLY A 625 -34.88 2.41 21.70
N PHE A 626 -36.18 2.34 21.37
CA PHE A 626 -36.85 3.21 20.39
C PHE A 626 -37.77 4.25 21.04
N LYS A 627 -37.16 5.28 21.63
CA LYS A 627 -37.88 6.45 22.17
C LYS A 627 -38.30 7.41 21.05
N GLU A 628 -39.30 8.26 21.31
CA GLU A 628 -39.85 9.24 20.35
C GLU A 628 -38.78 10.05 19.62
N LYS A 629 -37.73 10.50 20.33
CA LYS A 629 -36.61 11.25 19.74
C LYS A 629 -35.82 10.42 18.71
N LYS A 630 -35.59 9.13 18.96
CA LYS A 630 -34.87 8.24 18.04
C LYS A 630 -35.72 7.98 16.79
N ILE A 631 -37.01 7.73 16.97
CA ILE A 631 -37.96 7.52 15.86
C ILE A 631 -38.04 8.78 14.97
N ALA A 632 -38.14 9.97 15.58
CA ALA A 632 -38.13 11.23 14.84
C ALA A 632 -36.81 11.46 14.08
N ALA A 633 -35.68 11.04 14.64
CA ALA A 633 -34.39 11.13 13.98
C ALA A 633 -34.26 10.15 12.81
N ILE A 634 -34.78 8.91 12.93
CA ILE A 634 -34.85 7.94 11.83
C ILE A 634 -35.66 8.51 10.67
N LYS A 635 -36.87 9.05 10.93
CA LYS A 635 -37.71 9.69 9.90
C LYS A 635 -36.97 10.79 9.16
N ARG A 636 -36.34 11.70 9.90
CA ARG A 636 -35.56 12.81 9.33
C ARG A 636 -34.38 12.27 8.51
N GLY A 637 -33.69 11.25 9.00
CA GLY A 637 -32.60 10.59 8.28
C GLY A 637 -33.06 10.01 6.95
N ILE A 638 -34.21 9.32 6.93
CA ILE A 638 -34.78 8.72 5.71
C ILE A 638 -35.08 9.83 4.69
N GLU A 639 -35.75 10.91 5.08
CA GLU A 639 -36.07 12.02 4.17
C GLU A 639 -34.82 12.77 3.66
N GLU A 640 -33.83 13.01 4.52
CA GLU A 640 -32.57 13.63 4.09
C GLU A 640 -31.76 12.73 3.15
N SER A 641 -31.80 11.40 3.37
CA SER A 641 -31.07 10.46 2.52
C SER A 641 -31.60 10.41 1.08
N LYS A 642 -32.88 10.74 0.84
CA LYS A 642 -33.44 10.87 -0.51
C LYS A 642 -32.73 11.94 -1.35
N LYS A 643 -32.11 12.93 -0.70
CA LYS A 643 -31.40 14.04 -1.35
C LYS A 643 -29.93 13.73 -1.64
N LYS A 644 -29.42 12.56 -1.25
CA LYS A 644 -28.03 12.17 -1.48
C LYS A 644 -27.76 12.10 -3.00
N PRO A 645 -26.56 12.48 -3.45
CA PRO A 645 -26.27 12.59 -4.87
C PRO A 645 -26.13 11.20 -5.51
N PHE A 646 -26.23 11.14 -6.84
CA PHE A 646 -26.23 9.87 -7.59
C PHE A 646 -25.01 8.99 -7.29
N GLU A 647 -23.83 9.57 -7.07
CA GLU A 647 -22.62 8.81 -6.73
C GLU A 647 -22.82 7.97 -5.46
N THR A 648 -23.47 8.57 -4.47
CA THR A 648 -23.77 7.94 -3.18
C THR A 648 -24.83 6.86 -3.35
N VAL A 649 -25.90 7.14 -4.11
CA VAL A 649 -26.96 6.16 -4.38
C VAL A 649 -26.41 4.93 -5.12
N LEU A 650 -25.57 5.16 -6.14
CA LEU A 650 -24.93 4.10 -6.91
C LEU A 650 -23.95 3.27 -6.06
N ALA A 651 -23.17 3.92 -5.19
CA ALA A 651 -22.28 3.23 -4.26
C ALA A 651 -23.06 2.38 -3.25
N ALA A 652 -24.15 2.92 -2.70
CA ALA A 652 -24.96 2.27 -1.68
C ALA A 652 -25.64 0.98 -2.16
N LEU A 653 -25.92 0.84 -3.47
CA LEU A 653 -26.40 -0.42 -4.06
C LEU A 653 -25.43 -1.59 -3.85
N GLY A 654 -24.15 -1.31 -3.58
CA GLY A 654 -23.19 -2.34 -3.21
C GLY A 654 -22.85 -3.30 -4.35
N ILE A 655 -22.85 -2.84 -5.60
CA ILE A 655 -22.55 -3.65 -6.79
C ILE A 655 -21.09 -4.17 -6.74
N LYS A 656 -20.88 -5.45 -7.13
CA LYS A 656 -19.55 -6.08 -7.17
C LYS A 656 -18.63 -5.29 -8.11
N ASN A 657 -17.37 -5.08 -7.69
CA ASN A 657 -16.36 -4.32 -8.44
C ASN A 657 -16.67 -2.83 -8.68
N LEU A 658 -17.75 -2.27 -8.12
CA LEU A 658 -18.14 -0.87 -8.31
C LEU A 658 -17.87 -0.03 -7.06
N GLY A 659 -16.61 0.39 -6.89
CA GLY A 659 -16.20 1.31 -5.83
C GLY A 659 -16.35 2.80 -6.20
N ILE A 660 -16.26 3.69 -5.21
CA ILE A 660 -16.40 5.16 -5.39
C ILE A 660 -15.44 5.72 -6.45
N GLY A 661 -14.21 5.21 -6.51
CA GLY A 661 -13.22 5.62 -7.52
C GLY A 661 -13.68 5.31 -8.95
N LEU A 662 -14.25 4.11 -9.16
CA LEU A 662 -14.78 3.70 -10.45
C LEU A 662 -16.07 4.48 -10.79
N ILE A 663 -16.95 4.71 -9.83
CA ILE A 663 -18.17 5.52 -10.00
C ILE A 663 -17.81 6.93 -10.52
N LYS A 664 -16.83 7.59 -9.88
CA LYS A 664 -16.36 8.91 -10.32
C LYS A 664 -15.80 8.88 -11.75
N LEU A 665 -15.12 7.79 -12.12
CA LEU A 665 -14.56 7.62 -13.45
C LEU A 665 -15.65 7.40 -14.51
N LEU A 666 -16.69 6.62 -14.19
CA LEU A 666 -17.87 6.41 -15.04
C LEU A 666 -18.58 7.74 -15.31
N ILE A 667 -18.87 8.51 -14.26
CA ILE A 667 -19.56 9.81 -14.37
C ILE A 667 -18.75 10.80 -15.20
N LYS A 668 -17.43 10.91 -14.96
CA LYS A 668 -16.54 11.74 -15.77
C LYS A 668 -16.50 11.34 -17.25
N SER A 669 -16.82 10.09 -17.55
CA SER A 669 -16.85 9.54 -18.92
C SER A 669 -18.25 9.63 -19.57
N GLY A 670 -19.19 10.32 -18.93
CA GLY A 670 -20.57 10.49 -19.41
C GLY A 670 -21.49 9.31 -19.11
N ILE A 671 -21.09 8.39 -18.21
CA ILE A 671 -21.95 7.34 -17.66
C ILE A 671 -22.43 7.83 -16.30
N ASP A 672 -23.43 8.71 -16.34
CA ASP A 672 -23.81 9.59 -15.23
C ASP A 672 -25.23 9.34 -14.70
N SER A 673 -25.89 8.27 -15.13
CA SER A 673 -27.22 7.91 -14.69
C SER A 673 -27.46 6.40 -14.70
N PHE A 674 -28.47 5.95 -13.95
CA PHE A 674 -28.92 4.57 -14.05
C PHE A 674 -29.42 4.22 -15.46
N ASP A 675 -30.04 5.16 -16.17
CA ASP A 675 -30.54 4.92 -17.53
C ASP A 675 -29.40 4.62 -18.52
N VAL A 676 -28.29 5.34 -18.44
CA VAL A 676 -27.11 5.06 -19.29
C VAL A 676 -26.50 3.70 -18.93
N LEU A 677 -26.41 3.35 -17.65
CA LEU A 677 -25.89 2.04 -17.22
C LEU A 677 -26.76 0.88 -17.70
N ILE A 678 -28.08 1.03 -17.62
CA ILE A 678 -29.05 0.04 -18.10
C ILE A 678 -28.98 -0.10 -19.61
N ASP A 679 -28.95 1.02 -20.36
CA ASP A 679 -28.84 1.00 -21.83
C ASP A 679 -27.55 0.30 -22.31
N LEU A 680 -26.41 0.56 -21.66
CA LEU A 680 -25.16 -0.13 -21.96
C LEU A 680 -25.23 -1.62 -21.66
N ALA A 681 -25.90 -2.01 -20.58
CA ALA A 681 -26.09 -3.40 -20.19
C ALA A 681 -27.03 -4.14 -21.17
N GLU A 682 -28.12 -3.52 -21.60
CA GLU A 682 -29.04 -4.05 -22.61
C GLU A 682 -28.35 -4.26 -23.95
N LYS A 683 -27.53 -3.29 -24.39
CA LYS A 683 -26.74 -3.37 -25.63
C LYS A 683 -25.51 -4.28 -25.52
N LYS A 684 -25.18 -4.76 -24.32
CA LYS A 684 -23.96 -5.53 -24.03
C LYS A 684 -22.67 -4.79 -24.48
N ASP A 685 -22.66 -3.47 -24.36
CA ASP A 685 -21.58 -2.61 -24.85
C ASP A 685 -20.37 -2.61 -23.88
N THR A 686 -19.65 -3.72 -23.85
CA THR A 686 -18.40 -3.85 -23.09
C THR A 686 -17.32 -2.89 -23.57
N GLU A 687 -17.32 -2.53 -24.86
CA GLU A 687 -16.30 -1.67 -25.46
C GLU A 687 -16.37 -0.25 -24.90
N ARG A 688 -17.59 0.26 -24.64
CA ARG A 688 -17.77 1.58 -24.02
C ARG A 688 -17.15 1.65 -22.63
N PHE A 689 -17.27 0.60 -21.82
CA PHE A 689 -16.64 0.53 -20.51
C PHE A 689 -15.11 0.40 -20.64
N VAL A 690 -14.62 -0.50 -21.49
CA VAL A 690 -13.17 -0.74 -21.67
C VAL A 690 -12.45 0.47 -22.29
N ALA A 691 -13.15 1.32 -23.04
CA ALA A 691 -12.61 2.58 -23.56
C ALA A 691 -12.23 3.58 -22.44
N ILE A 692 -12.79 3.41 -21.25
CA ILE A 692 -12.50 4.25 -20.09
C ILE A 692 -11.21 3.73 -19.44
N LYS A 693 -10.16 4.56 -19.49
CA LYS A 693 -8.84 4.21 -18.94
C LYS A 693 -8.94 3.84 -17.45
N GLY A 694 -8.64 2.58 -17.14
CA GLY A 694 -8.72 2.03 -15.78
C GLY A 694 -9.86 1.02 -15.58
N ILE A 695 -10.68 0.76 -16.59
CA ILE A 695 -11.69 -0.30 -16.57
C ILE A 695 -11.21 -1.47 -17.44
N GLU A 696 -10.99 -2.61 -16.79
CA GLU A 696 -10.62 -3.86 -17.45
C GLU A 696 -11.86 -4.64 -17.94
N LYS A 697 -11.64 -5.61 -18.83
CA LYS A 697 -12.73 -6.39 -19.45
C LYS A 697 -13.57 -7.17 -18.43
N ASN A 698 -12.94 -7.73 -17.40
CA ASN A 698 -13.62 -8.42 -16.29
C ASN A 698 -14.58 -7.49 -15.52
N ILE A 699 -14.16 -6.25 -15.24
CA ILE A 699 -14.98 -5.24 -14.57
C ILE A 699 -16.14 -4.83 -15.49
N ALA A 700 -15.87 -4.58 -16.77
CA ALA A 700 -16.90 -4.25 -17.75
C ALA A 700 -17.98 -5.34 -17.85
N THR A 701 -17.59 -6.61 -17.94
CA THR A 701 -18.52 -7.75 -17.93
C THR A 701 -19.33 -7.79 -16.63
N SER A 702 -18.67 -7.66 -15.48
CA SER A 702 -19.31 -7.67 -14.16
C SER A 702 -20.34 -6.55 -13.99
N LEU A 703 -20.09 -5.36 -14.57
CA LEU A 703 -21.05 -4.25 -14.54
C LEU A 703 -22.27 -4.54 -15.41
N ILE A 704 -22.06 -5.04 -16.64
CA ILE A 704 -23.17 -5.41 -17.53
C ILE A 704 -24.04 -6.48 -16.90
N GLU A 705 -23.46 -7.54 -16.33
CA GLU A 705 -24.20 -8.60 -15.64
C GLU A 705 -25.00 -8.06 -14.45
N SER A 706 -24.43 -7.12 -13.70
CA SER A 706 -25.11 -6.49 -12.56
C SER A 706 -26.33 -5.68 -13.00
N PHE A 707 -26.21 -4.89 -14.07
CA PHE A 707 -27.33 -4.08 -14.58
C PHE A 707 -28.30 -4.86 -15.50
N GLN A 708 -28.03 -6.14 -15.77
CA GLN A 708 -29.01 -7.08 -16.34
C GLN A 708 -29.81 -7.83 -15.28
N ASN A 709 -29.41 -7.75 -14.00
CA ASN A 709 -30.07 -8.48 -12.92
C ASN A 709 -31.49 -7.92 -12.66
N PRO A 710 -32.56 -8.73 -12.77
CA PRO A 710 -33.94 -8.28 -12.57
C PRO A 710 -34.20 -7.65 -11.19
N ASN A 711 -33.55 -8.14 -10.13
CA ASN A 711 -33.71 -7.61 -8.77
C ASN A 711 -33.11 -6.20 -8.66
N ILE A 712 -31.95 -5.96 -9.28
CA ILE A 712 -31.32 -4.64 -9.32
C ILE A 712 -32.17 -3.67 -10.14
N LEU A 713 -32.66 -4.10 -11.30
CA LEU A 713 -33.55 -3.29 -12.15
C LEU A 713 -34.84 -2.89 -11.43
N GLN A 714 -35.46 -3.83 -10.69
CA GLN A 714 -36.63 -3.56 -9.87
C GLN A 714 -36.32 -2.54 -8.77
N THR A 715 -35.20 -2.72 -8.06
CA THR A 715 -34.75 -1.78 -7.01
C THR A 715 -34.57 -0.37 -7.57
N ILE A 716 -33.90 -0.23 -8.72
CA ILE A 716 -33.68 1.06 -9.40
C ILE A 716 -35.02 1.70 -9.80
N ALA A 717 -35.97 0.92 -10.31
CA ALA A 717 -37.29 1.44 -10.66
C ALA A 717 -38.04 2.00 -9.43
N VAL A 718 -37.93 1.33 -8.29
CA VAL A 718 -38.51 1.81 -7.02
C VAL A 718 -37.78 3.05 -6.51
N PHE A 719 -36.44 3.10 -6.60
CA PHE A 719 -35.65 4.29 -6.24
C PHE A 719 -36.05 5.53 -7.04
N LYS A 720 -36.26 5.37 -8.36
CA LYS A 720 -36.80 6.45 -9.22
C LYS A 720 -38.15 6.94 -8.72
N LYS A 721 -39.07 6.03 -8.35
CA LYS A 721 -40.41 6.37 -7.86
C LYS A 721 -40.40 7.07 -6.50
N ILE A 722 -39.47 6.71 -5.62
CA ILE A 722 -39.27 7.35 -4.30
C ILE A 722 -38.66 8.75 -4.44
N GLY A 723 -38.04 9.05 -5.59
CA GLY A 723 -37.41 10.34 -5.86
C GLY A 723 -35.94 10.43 -5.44
N LEU A 724 -35.24 9.29 -5.35
CA LEU A 724 -33.79 9.28 -5.18
C LEU A 724 -33.11 9.88 -6.42
N GLN A 725 -31.94 10.50 -6.24
CA GLN A 725 -31.16 11.07 -7.33
C GLN A 725 -30.60 9.94 -8.22
N THR A 726 -31.16 9.76 -9.41
CA THR A 726 -30.77 8.69 -10.36
C THR A 726 -29.88 9.17 -11.50
N ILE A 727 -29.51 10.45 -11.49
CA ILE A 727 -28.67 11.13 -12.47
C ILE A 727 -27.72 12.04 -11.69
N SER A 728 -26.44 12.07 -12.06
CA SER A 728 -25.47 12.98 -11.44
C SER A 728 -25.81 14.42 -11.77
N THR A 729 -25.76 15.28 -10.75
CA THR A 729 -25.89 16.73 -10.91
C THR A 729 -24.55 17.41 -11.20
N GLN A 730 -23.45 16.64 -11.30
CA GLN A 730 -22.17 17.18 -11.74
C GLN A 730 -22.30 17.60 -13.19
N LYS A 731 -22.37 18.91 -13.43
CA LYS A 731 -22.22 19.45 -14.78
C LYS A 731 -20.84 18.99 -15.27
N LEU A 732 -20.82 18.17 -16.33
CA LEU A 732 -19.66 18.07 -17.21
C LEU A 732 -19.20 19.50 -17.44
N GLU A 733 -17.97 19.84 -17.05
CA GLU A 733 -17.34 21.07 -17.50
C GLU A 733 -17.41 21.01 -19.03
N THR A 734 -18.36 21.76 -19.59
CA THR A 734 -18.49 21.91 -21.02
C THR A 734 -17.26 22.70 -21.40
N ASN A 735 -16.26 21.98 -21.93
CA ASN A 735 -15.08 22.57 -22.53
C ASN A 735 -15.57 23.70 -23.45
N THR A 736 -15.28 24.94 -23.09
CA THR A 736 -15.46 26.15 -23.92
C THR A 736 -14.59 26.14 -25.18
N ILE A 737 -13.97 25.00 -25.48
CA ILE A 737 -13.07 24.77 -26.60
C ILE A 737 -13.90 24.15 -27.74
N SER A 738 -13.96 24.87 -28.86
CA SER A 738 -14.61 24.41 -30.09
C SER A 738 -14.10 23.03 -30.52
N GLN A 739 -15.01 22.11 -30.86
CA GLN A 739 -14.70 20.72 -31.21
C GLN A 739 -14.20 20.58 -32.67
N THR A 740 -13.19 21.37 -33.03
CA THR A 740 -12.66 21.48 -34.40
C THR A 740 -12.02 20.20 -34.95
N MET A 741 -11.72 19.24 -34.08
CA MET A 741 -11.02 18.00 -34.43
C MET A 741 -11.90 16.76 -34.30
N SER A 742 -13.21 16.94 -34.08
CA SER A 742 -14.17 15.85 -33.98
C SER A 742 -14.15 14.94 -35.21
N GLY A 743 -14.13 13.62 -34.99
CA GLY A 743 -14.07 12.60 -36.04
C GLY A 743 -12.69 12.37 -36.67
N GLN A 744 -11.66 13.14 -36.28
CA GLN A 744 -10.32 13.01 -36.83
C GLN A 744 -9.46 12.05 -35.98
N ARG A 745 -8.65 11.21 -36.65
CA ARG A 745 -7.68 10.32 -35.99
C ARG A 745 -6.26 10.83 -36.17
N TRP A 746 -5.56 11.08 -35.08
CA TRP A 746 -4.26 11.73 -35.07
C TRP A 746 -3.16 10.81 -34.57
N CYS A 747 -2.08 10.66 -35.32
CA CYS A 747 -0.86 10.04 -34.81
C CYS A 747 0.15 11.14 -34.47
N ILE A 748 0.92 10.97 -33.40
CA ILE A 748 1.91 11.97 -32.95
C ILE A 748 3.29 11.32 -32.94
N THR A 749 4.26 11.99 -33.55
CA THR A 749 5.64 11.50 -33.65
C THR A 749 6.65 12.64 -33.59
N GLY A 750 7.88 12.35 -33.15
CA GLY A 750 8.93 13.36 -32.99
C GLY A 750 8.94 14.07 -31.64
N GLN A 751 9.86 15.03 -31.52
CA GLN A 751 10.08 15.92 -30.39
C GLN A 751 9.48 17.29 -30.69
N PHE A 752 8.84 17.88 -29.68
CA PHE A 752 8.05 19.11 -29.78
C PHE A 752 8.67 20.15 -28.86
N GLU A 753 8.75 21.40 -29.30
CA GLU A 753 9.30 22.53 -28.55
C GLU A 753 8.30 23.03 -27.49
N TYR A 754 7.03 23.22 -27.88
CA TYR A 754 5.95 23.77 -27.06
C TYR A 754 5.19 22.69 -26.30
N PHE A 755 5.11 21.47 -26.86
CA PHE A 755 4.45 20.33 -26.21
C PHE A 755 5.47 19.41 -25.53
N LYS A 756 6.09 19.90 -24.44
CA LYS A 756 6.95 19.11 -23.54
C LYS A 756 6.22 18.83 -22.21
N PRO A 757 5.84 17.56 -21.91
CA PRO A 757 6.01 16.34 -22.70
C PRO A 757 5.05 16.25 -23.91
N ARG A 758 5.40 15.42 -24.92
CA ARG A 758 4.63 15.19 -26.17
C ARG A 758 3.15 14.88 -25.93
N SER A 759 2.82 14.28 -24.78
CA SER A 759 1.43 13.99 -24.39
C SER A 759 0.55 15.23 -24.30
N LYS A 760 1.11 16.44 -24.07
CA LYS A 760 0.35 17.70 -24.09
C LYS A 760 -0.28 17.97 -25.46
N ALA A 761 0.42 17.66 -26.56
CA ALA A 761 -0.17 17.78 -27.89
C ALA A 761 -1.36 16.83 -28.08
N GLY A 762 -1.25 15.60 -27.55
CA GLY A 762 -2.35 14.64 -27.55
C GLY A 762 -3.56 15.12 -26.77
N GLN A 763 -3.33 15.74 -25.61
CA GLN A 763 -4.39 16.34 -24.80
C GLN A 763 -5.11 17.48 -25.52
N GLU A 764 -4.39 18.34 -26.25
CA GLU A 764 -5.03 19.42 -27.04
C GLU A 764 -5.87 18.91 -28.21
N ILE A 765 -5.48 17.77 -28.81
CA ILE A 765 -6.26 17.06 -29.83
C ILE A 765 -7.54 16.49 -29.21
N GLU A 766 -7.41 15.80 -28.08
CA GLU A 766 -8.54 15.18 -27.36
C GLU A 766 -9.53 16.23 -26.83
N LYS A 767 -9.04 17.36 -26.31
CA LYS A 767 -9.88 18.50 -25.89
C LYS A 767 -10.77 19.05 -27.01
N ARG A 768 -10.34 18.93 -28.26
CA ARG A 768 -11.04 19.40 -29.47
C ARG A 768 -11.80 18.29 -30.21
N GLY A 769 -11.94 17.11 -29.59
CA GLY A 769 -12.74 15.99 -30.10
C GLY A 769 -11.98 15.01 -31.01
N GLY A 770 -10.67 15.18 -31.18
CA GLY A 770 -9.84 14.27 -31.96
C GLY A 770 -9.44 13.01 -31.17
N VAL A 771 -9.18 11.92 -31.89
CA VAL A 771 -8.74 10.64 -31.30
C VAL A 771 -7.26 10.43 -31.58
N VAL A 772 -6.45 10.29 -30.53
CA VAL A 772 -5.01 10.00 -30.68
C VAL A 772 -4.79 8.50 -30.87
N VAL A 773 -4.03 8.12 -31.91
CA VAL A 773 -3.72 6.73 -32.27
C VAL A 773 -2.22 6.44 -32.24
N GLY A 774 -1.85 5.26 -31.75
CA GLY A 774 -0.45 4.86 -31.56
C GLY A 774 0.33 4.61 -32.85
N SER A 775 -0.35 4.39 -33.97
CA SER A 775 0.29 4.04 -35.26
C SER A 775 -0.40 4.72 -36.46
N VAL A 776 0.37 4.86 -37.54
CA VAL A 776 -0.11 5.40 -38.82
C VAL A 776 -0.73 4.26 -39.64
N SER A 777 -1.99 4.44 -40.04
CA SER A 777 -2.79 3.51 -40.84
C SER A 777 -3.62 4.27 -41.89
N LYS A 778 -4.27 3.57 -42.84
CA LYS A 778 -5.18 4.20 -43.81
C LYS A 778 -6.36 4.95 -43.16
N LYS A 779 -6.70 4.66 -41.89
CA LYS A 779 -7.76 5.35 -41.14
C LYS A 779 -7.26 6.59 -40.39
N THR A 780 -5.97 6.86 -40.38
CA THR A 780 -5.37 8.01 -39.70
C THR A 780 -5.60 9.25 -40.55
N SER A 781 -6.22 10.29 -39.97
CA SER A 781 -6.53 11.55 -40.66
C SER A 781 -5.31 12.47 -40.72
N HIS A 782 -4.56 12.56 -39.62
CA HIS A 782 -3.43 13.48 -39.49
C HIS A 782 -2.24 12.84 -38.79
N LEU A 783 -1.02 13.24 -39.18
CA LEU A 783 0.21 12.99 -38.42
C LEU A 783 0.73 14.34 -37.92
N LEU A 784 0.72 14.54 -36.60
CA LEU A 784 1.44 15.63 -35.96
C LEU A 784 2.91 15.23 -35.82
N ALA A 785 3.78 15.90 -36.57
CA ALA A 785 5.20 15.56 -36.69
C ALA A 785 6.09 16.67 -36.14
N GLY A 786 6.80 16.38 -35.05
CA GLY A 786 7.88 17.20 -34.52
C GLY A 786 9.25 16.79 -35.06
N GLU A 787 10.32 17.36 -34.52
CA GLU A 787 11.69 16.99 -34.91
C GLU A 787 11.96 15.50 -34.68
N LYS A 788 12.78 14.88 -35.54
CA LYS A 788 13.10 13.44 -35.47
C LYS A 788 11.87 12.52 -35.54
N ALA A 789 10.85 12.90 -36.32
CA ALA A 789 9.60 12.15 -36.54
C ALA A 789 9.76 10.69 -37.06
N GLY A 790 10.93 10.30 -37.55
CA GLY A 790 11.33 8.90 -37.75
C GLY A 790 10.48 8.13 -38.79
N SER A 791 10.30 6.82 -38.55
CA SER A 791 9.63 5.89 -39.47
C SER A 791 8.13 6.17 -39.70
N LYS A 792 7.45 6.81 -38.75
CA LYS A 792 6.04 7.18 -38.86
C LYS A 792 5.80 8.29 -39.89
N LEU A 793 6.74 9.23 -40.04
CA LEU A 793 6.69 10.26 -41.08
C LEU A 793 6.72 9.64 -42.48
N LYS A 794 7.67 8.74 -42.73
CA LYS A 794 7.78 8.02 -44.00
C LYS A 794 6.52 7.22 -44.31
N LYS A 795 5.95 6.56 -43.30
CA LYS A 795 4.70 5.78 -43.44
C LYS A 795 3.50 6.68 -43.75
N ALA A 796 3.41 7.86 -43.16
CA ALA A 796 2.34 8.82 -43.44
C ALA A 796 2.43 9.39 -44.85
N GLN A 797 3.64 9.72 -45.31
CA GLN A 797 3.89 10.17 -46.69
C GLN A 797 3.47 9.11 -47.71
N ALA A 798 3.83 7.85 -47.50
CA ALA A 798 3.47 6.74 -48.39
C ALA A 798 1.95 6.47 -48.45
N LEU A 799 1.20 6.81 -47.39
CA LEU A 799 -0.24 6.61 -47.29
C LEU A 799 -1.05 7.87 -47.62
N GLY A 800 -0.40 8.98 -48.01
CA GLY A 800 -1.08 10.23 -48.34
C GLY A 800 -1.76 10.92 -47.16
N ILE A 801 -1.31 10.65 -45.92
CA ILE A 801 -1.91 11.19 -44.70
C ILE A 801 -1.41 12.62 -44.48
N LYS A 802 -2.29 13.54 -44.07
CA LYS A 802 -1.95 14.95 -43.88
C LYS A 802 -0.96 15.11 -42.73
N ILE A 803 0.21 15.66 -43.03
CA ILE A 803 1.27 15.93 -42.05
C ILE A 803 1.10 17.37 -41.54
N VAL A 804 1.08 17.53 -40.22
CA VAL A 804 0.91 18.81 -39.53
C VAL A 804 2.17 19.06 -38.72
N SER A 805 2.81 20.22 -38.91
CA SER A 805 3.94 20.65 -38.09
C SER A 805 3.46 21.17 -36.73
N GLU A 806 4.37 21.28 -35.76
CA GLU A 806 4.06 21.85 -34.45
C GLU A 806 3.52 23.29 -34.55
N GLU A 807 4.12 24.13 -35.40
CA GLU A 807 3.66 25.51 -35.62
C GLU A 807 2.25 25.57 -36.20
N THR A 808 1.97 24.77 -37.24
CA THR A 808 0.62 24.72 -37.82
C THR A 808 -0.41 24.19 -36.82
N PHE A 809 -0.02 23.22 -36.00
CA PHE A 809 -0.90 22.70 -34.96
C PHE A 809 -1.19 23.75 -33.88
N LEU A 810 -0.19 24.55 -33.48
CA LEU A 810 -0.38 25.68 -32.55
C LEU A 810 -1.37 26.70 -33.10
N ASP A 811 -1.32 27.02 -34.39
CA ASP A 811 -2.29 27.93 -35.01
C ASP A 811 -3.70 27.36 -35.09
N TRP A 812 -3.86 26.03 -35.17
CA TRP A 812 -5.19 25.39 -35.18
C TRP A 812 -5.84 25.33 -33.79
N ILE A 813 -5.05 25.49 -32.73
CA ILE A 813 -5.53 25.39 -31.35
C ILE A 813 -5.62 26.72 -30.62
N LYS A 814 -5.12 27.82 -31.20
CA LYS A 814 -5.48 29.19 -30.82
C LYS A 814 -6.96 29.42 -31.13
#